data_AF-A0A3L7QM58-F1
#
_entry.id   AF-A0A3L7QM58-F1
#
_cell.length_a   1.000
_cell.length_b   1.000
_cell.length_c   1.000
_cell.angle_alpha   90.00
_cell.angle_beta   90.00
_cell.angle_gamma   90.00
#
_symmetry.space_group_name_H-M   'P 1'
#
loop_
_entity.id
_entity.type
_entity.pdbx_description
1 polymer ?
#
loop_
_entity_poly.entity_id
_entity_poly.type
_entity_poly.pdbx_seq_one_letter_code
_entity_poly.pdbx_strand_id
1 'polypeptide(L)'
;MLIGGRCENVRRWGSLFFLSMDDRPDRMPVVYCLRMVIACLAFWLGGMNLCVWAEDHEGHFESRTLTDARGSHRYQVYLPSGYHRERLWPLVVFLHGAGERGTDGVISTQVGLGVALRRRPELYPCVVVFPQCESWDDRIETSWSARAEAGQLARQIVSQVEQAESIDPQQRILTGWSMGGFGAVQWAATEPHRWQRTLAVSGGATAEGHPDPDYDWGTSSLWLIHGTRDGVVSVERSRGMAAHWEPSPVRRFDEVTAVGHEVWQQVYGDPRVARWLITGGEIPKIDWSEIDPAVAGAPLSPEIPFVTAARLNQAVELRLGNDALAMLSAGIPEAASPERLNGALEDIRESFSIDGEAYELQLSGLSYSARLLSARVAARSTADVQVDLGVSVDLRIGAAHLTTTGFAAHTGPFRIVIGHRRETPLRLSVKPTIVQDRIRLQLGQSGFPIEDDNWYVERPREIELQGTRFTRHEIETGIVGGLYTRKSEVEDVVTSVIPPLLRRVEERLNQETSSQVTQWLWPLPVYQPRMRLAAEALSIDHDGLTISMGLDLAASRSAETGPLTPLHAIGRARLPDPQRRSRNLHFELDSQLIRVVSQEFVGSGAARINVLDIPEPRFAAFASLERMRPLLPEAAQTTSELRAVLAMAGPFEWQVMVPSQAVGDRTQTQLSIPHARLELFTRSAADQPWAFAMKWNLSVQQQIDFQMEAVPDAEPRQSVIWSDQPVIHLQGTATVADEPLRQLESELRQAWIAWGQSNSRRGRVVQDFIIGDSRLRLGNLQLNDSTVRVDLFSPEARIQAEGGTLRYHLREGHATWGVERHLAPGDSHRYRLINSIPWRVVGEDSTRTLRPGESVTIEVGDNRPRP
;
A
#
# COMPACT_ATOMS: atom_id res chain seq x y z
N MET A 1 30.64 80.16 28.25
CA MET A 1 29.39 80.18 29.04
C MET A 1 28.51 79.07 28.50
N LEU A 2 28.49 77.90 29.14
CA LEU A 2 27.59 77.56 30.27
C LEU A 2 26.13 77.45 29.77
N ILE A 3 25.36 76.34 29.83
CA ILE A 3 25.45 74.92 30.24
C ILE A 3 24.26 74.31 29.44
N GLY A 4 24.40 73.35 28.51
CA GLY A 4 24.79 71.94 28.68
C GLY A 4 23.54 71.11 28.99
N GLY A 5 22.79 70.54 28.03
CA GLY A 5 23.22 69.64 26.93
C GLY A 5 23.21 68.20 27.49
N ARG A 6 22.55 67.18 26.91
CA ARG A 6 22.69 66.54 25.59
C ARG A 6 21.99 65.15 25.72
N CYS A 7 21.73 64.29 24.73
CA CYS A 7 21.67 64.19 23.26
C CYS A 7 21.23 62.72 23.05
N GLU A 8 20.18 62.39 22.31
CA GLU A 8 20.23 62.04 20.87
C GLU A 8 21.49 61.29 20.36
N ASN A 9 21.20 60.09 19.84
CA ASN A 9 21.68 59.54 18.57
C ASN A 9 22.93 58.63 18.50
N VAL A 10 22.64 57.36 18.15
CA VAL A 10 23.00 56.73 16.86
C VAL A 10 24.31 55.95 16.74
N ARG A 11 24.12 54.64 16.43
CA ARG A 11 24.88 53.77 15.52
C ARG A 11 26.42 53.75 15.66
N ARG A 12 26.96 52.58 15.99
CA ARG A 12 27.69 51.74 15.01
C ARG A 12 28.09 50.38 15.61
N TRP A 13 27.82 49.37 14.79
CA TRP A 13 28.10 47.96 14.96
C TRP A 13 29.59 47.61 14.81
N GLY A 14 30.01 46.56 15.50
CA GLY A 14 30.78 45.46 14.95
C GLY A 14 32.28 45.65 14.77
N SER A 15 33.08 44.95 15.59
CA SER A 15 34.32 44.23 15.23
C SER A 15 34.98 43.70 16.52
N LEU A 16 35.10 42.38 16.71
CA LEU A 16 36.17 41.47 16.28
C LEU A 16 37.11 41.10 17.45
N PHE A 17 37.16 39.79 17.72
CA PHE A 17 38.37 38.98 17.88
C PHE A 17 39.15 38.92 19.23
N PHE A 18 39.15 37.69 19.74
CA PHE A 18 40.28 36.87 20.21
C PHE A 18 40.97 37.08 21.59
N LEU A 19 41.11 35.92 22.25
CA LEU A 19 42.23 35.40 23.06
C LEU A 19 42.37 35.69 24.57
N SER A 20 42.45 34.57 25.31
CA SER A 20 43.50 34.17 26.28
C SER A 20 42.89 33.77 27.63
N MET A 21 42.81 32.48 27.96
CA MET A 21 43.86 31.65 28.62
C MET A 21 44.42 32.23 29.92
N ASP A 22 44.07 31.55 31.02
CA ASP A 22 44.92 30.86 32.03
C ASP A 22 44.47 31.18 33.46
N ASP A 23 43.95 30.22 34.24
CA ASP A 23 44.59 29.05 34.88
C ASP A 23 45.17 29.39 36.26
N ARG A 24 44.57 28.81 37.31
CA ARG A 24 45.22 28.10 38.45
C ARG A 24 44.27 27.90 39.65
N PRO A 25 44.55 26.87 40.49
CA PRO A 25 43.55 26.08 41.22
C PRO A 25 43.55 26.31 42.74
N ASP A 26 42.47 25.93 43.43
CA ASP A 26 42.50 25.00 44.58
C ASP A 26 41.17 24.97 45.39
N ARG A 27 40.83 23.75 45.85
CA ARG A 27 39.84 23.32 46.87
C ARG A 27 38.41 22.91 46.44
N MET A 28 38.30 21.60 46.19
CA MET A 28 37.11 20.75 46.35
C MET A 28 36.70 20.57 47.83
N PRO A 29 35.40 20.32 48.12
CA PRO A 29 34.97 18.95 48.44
C PRO A 29 33.57 18.60 47.86
N VAL A 30 33.51 17.94 46.69
CA VAL A 30 32.25 17.41 46.12
C VAL A 30 32.27 15.87 45.95
N VAL A 31 33.42 15.23 46.20
CA VAL A 31 33.61 13.78 45.91
C VAL A 31 33.09 12.85 47.02
N TYR A 32 32.73 13.35 48.20
CA TYR A 32 32.19 12.52 49.30
C TYR A 32 30.65 12.43 49.35
N CYS A 33 29.91 13.44 48.85
CA CYS A 33 28.44 13.33 48.73
C CYS A 33 28.02 12.45 47.54
N LEU A 34 28.81 12.41 46.47
CA LEU A 34 28.51 11.60 45.28
C LEU A 34 28.71 10.09 45.53
N ARG A 35 29.62 9.70 46.43
CA ARG A 35 29.81 8.28 46.82
C ARG A 35 28.73 7.76 47.76
N MET A 36 28.09 8.61 48.56
CA MET A 36 26.98 8.21 49.44
C MET A 36 25.65 8.08 48.68
N VAL A 37 25.43 8.94 47.67
CA VAL A 37 24.25 8.83 46.80
C VAL A 37 24.34 7.63 45.85
N ILE A 38 25.54 7.31 45.34
CA ILE A 38 25.76 6.11 44.50
C ILE A 38 25.66 4.81 45.34
N ALA A 39 26.07 4.82 46.61
CA ALA A 39 25.91 3.67 47.51
C ALA A 39 24.44 3.46 47.96
N CYS A 40 23.65 4.53 48.13
CA CYS A 40 22.23 4.43 48.43
C CYS A 40 21.37 4.06 47.21
N LEU A 41 21.75 4.48 45.99
CA LEU A 41 21.11 4.00 44.75
C LEU A 41 21.42 2.53 44.46
N ALA A 42 22.65 2.08 44.72
CA ALA A 42 23.04 0.67 44.57
C ALA A 42 22.34 -0.26 45.59
N PHE A 43 21.99 0.25 46.77
CA PHE A 43 21.26 -0.51 47.79
C PHE A 43 19.74 -0.54 47.55
N TRP A 44 19.18 0.44 46.83
CA TRP A 44 17.78 0.42 46.39
C TRP A 44 17.56 -0.43 45.13
N LEU A 45 18.59 -0.59 44.29
CA LEU A 45 18.56 -1.45 43.10
C LEU A 45 18.90 -2.93 43.37
N GLY A 46 19.37 -3.27 44.59
CA GLY A 46 19.82 -4.64 44.95
C GLY A 46 18.86 -5.46 45.81
N GLY A 47 17.61 -5.02 46.00
CA GLY A 47 16.76 -5.47 47.11
C GLY A 47 15.42 -6.13 46.74
N MET A 48 15.26 -6.80 45.59
CA MET A 48 14.14 -7.72 45.34
C MET A 48 14.54 -8.80 44.32
N ASN A 49 15.26 -9.83 44.78
CA ASN A 49 15.39 -11.10 44.06
C ASN A 49 14.86 -12.22 44.96
N LEU A 50 13.54 -12.41 44.92
CA LEU A 50 12.82 -13.66 45.19
C LEU A 50 11.38 -13.52 44.64
N CYS A 51 11.28 -13.08 43.39
CA CYS A 51 10.26 -13.59 42.47
C CYS A 51 11.06 -14.15 41.31
N VAL A 52 10.84 -15.41 40.98
CA VAL A 52 11.32 -15.96 39.71
C VAL A 52 10.71 -15.09 38.62
N TRP A 53 11.54 -14.28 37.96
CA TRP A 53 11.14 -13.57 36.76
C TRP A 53 10.93 -14.67 35.70
N ALA A 54 9.68 -15.03 35.45
CA ALA A 54 9.35 -15.63 34.17
C ALA A 54 9.70 -14.58 33.11
N GLU A 55 10.61 -14.91 32.20
CA GLU A 55 10.82 -14.09 31.01
C GLU A 55 9.50 -14.01 30.27
N ASP A 56 8.83 -12.86 30.32
CA ASP A 56 7.69 -12.55 29.45
C ASP A 56 8.23 -12.49 28.02
N HIS A 57 8.25 -13.63 27.35
CA HIS A 57 8.59 -13.70 25.93
C HIS A 57 7.48 -12.98 25.16
N GLU A 58 7.83 -11.96 24.38
CA GLU A 58 6.96 -11.44 23.34
C GLU A 58 6.59 -12.58 22.37
N GLY A 59 5.39 -12.52 21.79
CA GLY A 59 4.97 -13.53 20.82
C GLY A 59 5.91 -13.54 19.61
N HIS A 60 6.37 -14.73 19.20
CA HIS A 60 7.41 -14.86 18.18
C HIS A 60 7.20 -16.08 17.28
N PHE A 61 7.78 -16.01 16.08
CA PHE A 61 7.82 -17.12 15.13
C PHE A 61 9.11 -17.93 15.31
N GLU A 62 9.00 -19.25 15.31
CA GLU A 62 10.09 -20.21 15.34
C GLU A 62 10.11 -21.05 14.07
N SER A 63 11.24 -21.01 13.36
CA SER A 63 11.46 -21.88 12.21
C SER A 63 11.84 -23.27 12.68
N ARG A 64 11.08 -24.27 12.23
CA ARG A 64 11.26 -25.68 12.60
C ARG A 64 11.36 -26.54 11.35
N THR A 65 11.79 -27.79 11.56
CA THR A 65 12.01 -28.76 10.48
C THR A 65 11.45 -30.12 10.90
N LEU A 66 10.70 -30.74 9.99
CA LEU A 66 10.32 -32.14 10.05
C LEU A 66 11.17 -32.90 9.03
N THR A 67 11.72 -34.05 9.40
CA THR A 67 12.44 -34.93 8.47
C THR A 67 11.68 -36.24 8.30
N ASP A 68 11.37 -36.60 7.06
CA ASP A 68 10.77 -37.88 6.71
C ASP A 68 11.50 -38.55 5.53
N ALA A 69 10.93 -39.61 4.94
CA ALA A 69 11.54 -40.35 3.83
C ALA A 69 11.76 -39.52 2.54
N ARG A 70 11.07 -38.38 2.40
CA ARG A 70 11.12 -37.47 1.25
C ARG A 70 12.11 -36.33 1.45
N GLY A 71 12.52 -36.06 2.69
CA GLY A 71 13.57 -35.10 2.99
C GLY A 71 13.25 -34.23 4.20
N SER A 72 13.77 -33.01 4.16
CA SER A 72 13.67 -32.01 5.22
C SER A 72 12.64 -30.95 4.83
N HIS A 73 11.60 -30.82 5.64
CA HIS A 73 10.45 -29.95 5.40
C HIS A 73 10.42 -28.84 6.44
N ARG A 74 10.58 -27.58 6.00
CA ARG A 74 10.56 -26.42 6.89
C ARG A 74 9.15 -25.88 7.08
N TYR A 75 8.87 -25.42 8.30
CA TYR A 75 7.60 -24.81 8.68
C TYR A 75 7.81 -23.80 9.80
N GLN A 76 6.79 -23.00 10.08
CA GLN A 76 6.81 -22.01 11.15
C GLN A 76 5.82 -22.37 12.26
N VAL A 77 6.23 -22.11 13.50
CA VAL A 77 5.36 -22.16 14.68
C VAL A 77 5.37 -20.78 15.33
N TYR A 78 4.21 -20.20 15.57
CA TYR A 78 4.09 -19.02 16.40
C TYR A 78 3.78 -19.42 17.83
N LEU A 79 4.58 -18.93 18.78
CA LEU A 79 4.32 -19.03 20.21
C LEU A 79 3.78 -17.68 20.70
N PRO A 80 2.63 -17.66 21.40
CA PRO A 80 2.03 -16.41 21.85
C PRO A 80 2.82 -15.78 22.99
N SER A 81 2.59 -14.48 23.21
CA SER A 81 3.18 -13.77 24.35
C SER A 81 2.86 -14.48 25.66
N GLY A 82 3.87 -14.67 26.50
CA GLY A 82 3.72 -15.35 27.80
C GLY A 82 3.48 -16.86 27.68
N TYR A 83 3.84 -17.50 26.56
CA TYR A 83 3.76 -18.96 26.42
C TYR A 83 4.59 -19.69 27.49
N HIS A 84 3.96 -20.68 28.14
CA HIS A 84 4.61 -21.58 29.10
C HIS A 84 3.94 -22.95 29.07
N ARG A 85 4.74 -24.00 29.27
CA ARG A 85 4.31 -25.41 29.16
C ARG A 85 3.40 -25.89 30.29
N GLU A 86 3.26 -25.13 31.38
CA GLU A 86 2.40 -25.48 32.52
C GLU A 86 0.91 -25.22 32.24
N ARG A 87 0.61 -24.45 31.19
CA ARG A 87 -0.74 -24.13 30.73
C ARG A 87 -1.04 -24.83 29.42
N LEU A 88 -2.27 -25.30 29.24
CA LEU A 88 -2.76 -25.76 27.94
C LEU A 88 -3.16 -24.57 27.06
N TRP A 89 -2.72 -24.57 25.81
CA TRP A 89 -2.95 -23.50 24.84
C TRP A 89 -3.84 -23.97 23.67
N PRO A 90 -4.69 -23.08 23.13
CA PRO A 90 -5.37 -23.36 21.87
C PRO A 90 -4.33 -23.55 20.75
N LEU A 91 -4.63 -24.45 19.81
CA LEU A 91 -3.84 -24.67 18.61
C LEU A 91 -4.62 -24.20 17.39
N VAL A 92 -4.04 -23.29 16.62
CA VAL A 92 -4.54 -22.91 15.30
C VAL A 92 -3.64 -23.50 14.22
N VAL A 93 -4.23 -24.21 13.27
CA VAL A 93 -3.54 -24.64 12.05
C VAL A 93 -3.94 -23.71 10.92
N PHE A 94 -2.96 -23.03 10.31
CA PHE A 94 -3.18 -22.12 9.20
C PHE A 94 -2.68 -22.72 7.88
N LEU A 95 -3.58 -22.87 6.92
CA LEU A 95 -3.25 -23.34 5.57
C LEU A 95 -3.17 -22.14 4.61
N HIS A 96 -2.05 -22.00 3.91
CA HIS A 96 -1.77 -20.86 3.03
C HIS A 96 -2.37 -21.03 1.61
N GLY A 97 -2.33 -19.96 0.80
CA GLY A 97 -2.81 -19.88 -0.57
C GLY A 97 -1.82 -20.47 -1.59
N ALA A 98 -2.17 -20.48 -2.88
CA ALA A 98 -1.27 -21.04 -3.90
C ALA A 98 0.01 -20.20 -4.10
N GLY A 99 -0.05 -18.90 -3.80
CA GLY A 99 1.08 -17.98 -3.92
C GLY A 99 2.23 -18.25 -2.94
N GLU A 100 1.94 -18.92 -1.82
CA GLU A 100 2.93 -19.20 -0.75
C GLU A 100 3.49 -20.63 -0.81
N ARG A 101 3.23 -21.35 -1.90
CA ARG A 101 3.90 -22.64 -2.16
C ARG A 101 5.41 -22.44 -2.24
N GLY A 102 6.18 -23.45 -1.81
CA GLY A 102 7.63 -23.36 -1.77
C GLY A 102 8.24 -24.19 -0.66
N THR A 103 9.54 -24.00 -0.44
CA THR A 103 10.33 -24.78 0.52
C THR A 103 11.00 -23.91 1.58
N ASP A 104 10.87 -22.59 1.52
CA ASP A 104 11.61 -21.65 2.36
C ASP A 104 11.24 -21.74 3.85
N GLY A 105 10.02 -22.18 4.13
CA GLY A 105 9.43 -22.32 5.46
C GLY A 105 8.78 -21.03 5.98
N VAL A 106 8.99 -19.87 5.36
CA VAL A 106 8.67 -18.55 5.92
C VAL A 106 7.51 -17.85 5.19
N ILE A 107 7.36 -18.02 3.89
CA ILE A 107 6.42 -17.27 3.03
C ILE A 107 4.96 -17.47 3.43
N SER A 108 4.64 -18.65 3.99
CA SER A 108 3.32 -18.96 4.55
C SER A 108 2.89 -18.02 5.68
N THR A 109 3.83 -17.31 6.32
CA THR A 109 3.58 -16.33 7.38
C THR A 109 3.43 -14.89 6.87
N GLN A 110 3.69 -14.62 5.58
CA GLN A 110 3.65 -13.25 5.01
C GLN A 110 2.25 -12.84 4.53
N VAL A 111 1.26 -13.69 4.71
CA VAL A 111 -0.14 -13.47 4.31
C VAL A 111 -1.09 -13.95 5.41
N GLY A 112 -2.37 -13.58 5.31
CA GLY A 112 -3.43 -14.11 6.16
C GLY A 112 -3.16 -13.91 7.66
N LEU A 113 -3.27 -15.00 8.43
CA LEU A 113 -3.13 -14.98 9.88
C LEU A 113 -1.72 -14.55 10.33
N GLY A 114 -0.66 -14.87 9.58
CA GLY A 114 0.71 -14.48 9.94
C GLY A 114 0.90 -12.97 9.99
N VAL A 115 0.28 -12.24 9.06
CA VAL A 115 0.24 -10.76 9.05
C VAL A 115 -0.51 -10.23 10.28
N ALA A 116 -1.63 -10.85 10.64
CA ALA A 116 -2.42 -10.44 11.80
C ALA A 116 -1.66 -10.67 13.11
N LEU A 117 -0.92 -11.78 13.25
CA LEU A 117 -0.07 -12.06 14.41
C LEU A 117 1.04 -11.01 14.59
N ARG A 118 1.67 -10.53 13.51
CA ARG A 118 2.70 -9.48 13.63
C ARG A 118 2.13 -8.11 13.95
N ARG A 119 0.91 -7.81 13.46
CA ARG A 119 0.28 -6.49 13.66
C ARG A 119 -0.41 -6.38 15.02
N ARG A 120 -1.09 -7.45 15.43
CA ARG A 120 -1.95 -7.50 16.61
C ARG A 120 -1.84 -8.87 17.31
N PRO A 121 -0.65 -9.22 17.83
CA PRO A 121 -0.42 -10.50 18.50
C PRO A 121 -1.37 -10.74 19.69
N GLU A 122 -1.84 -9.67 20.33
CA GLU A 122 -2.75 -9.70 21.48
C GLU A 122 -4.12 -10.32 21.16
N LEU A 123 -4.53 -10.34 19.88
CA LEU A 123 -5.80 -10.94 19.47
C LEU A 123 -5.76 -12.47 19.39
N TYR A 124 -4.58 -13.06 19.34
CA TYR A 124 -4.38 -14.48 19.08
C TYR A 124 -3.47 -15.11 20.15
N PRO A 125 -3.93 -15.23 21.41
CA PRO A 125 -3.19 -15.89 22.49
C PRO A 125 -3.23 -17.43 22.33
N CYS A 126 -2.66 -17.93 21.24
CA CYS A 126 -2.67 -19.34 20.84
C CYS A 126 -1.36 -19.73 20.15
N VAL A 127 -1.03 -21.02 20.19
CA VAL A 127 0.03 -21.59 19.34
C VAL A 127 -0.52 -21.70 17.92
N VAL A 128 0.25 -21.25 16.92
CA VAL A 128 -0.15 -21.34 15.51
C VAL A 128 0.87 -22.11 14.70
N VAL A 129 0.42 -23.04 13.85
CA VAL A 129 1.27 -23.85 12.99
C VAL A 129 1.03 -23.48 11.52
N PHE A 130 2.13 -23.19 10.82
CA PHE A 130 2.16 -22.79 9.42
C PHE A 130 2.93 -23.83 8.58
N PRO A 131 2.31 -24.97 8.21
CA PRO A 131 2.92 -25.89 7.26
C PRO A 131 3.03 -25.21 5.87
N GLN A 132 3.98 -25.67 5.05
CA GLN A 132 4.14 -25.17 3.68
C GLN A 132 3.89 -26.28 2.65
N CYS A 133 3.09 -25.98 1.62
CA CYS A 133 2.88 -26.84 0.47
C CYS A 133 4.04 -26.66 -0.51
N GLU A 134 4.83 -27.72 -0.69
CA GLU A 134 6.07 -27.67 -1.48
C GLU A 134 5.86 -27.95 -2.97
N SER A 135 4.80 -28.69 -3.31
CA SER A 135 4.50 -29.10 -4.69
C SER A 135 3.79 -28.01 -5.48
N TRP A 136 4.32 -27.71 -6.66
CA TRP A 136 3.69 -26.81 -7.64
C TRP A 136 2.84 -27.55 -8.68
N ASP A 137 2.94 -28.87 -8.73
CA ASP A 137 2.26 -29.72 -9.72
C ASP A 137 0.89 -30.22 -9.20
N ASP A 138 0.70 -30.16 -7.88
CA ASP A 138 -0.52 -30.57 -7.20
C ASP A 138 -1.65 -29.57 -7.46
N ARG A 139 -2.88 -30.11 -7.57
CA ARG A 139 -4.10 -29.31 -7.75
C ARG A 139 -4.23 -28.27 -6.66
N ILE A 140 -4.46 -27.01 -7.03
CA ILE A 140 -4.69 -25.90 -6.09
C ILE A 140 -5.85 -26.29 -5.17
N GLU A 141 -7.00 -26.64 -5.72
CA GLU A 141 -8.21 -26.88 -4.94
C GLU A 141 -8.12 -28.10 -4.00
N THR A 142 -7.19 -29.05 -4.20
CA THR A 142 -7.11 -30.30 -3.41
C THR A 142 -5.72 -30.61 -2.83
N SER A 143 -4.72 -29.76 -3.05
CA SER A 143 -3.34 -29.95 -2.55
C SER A 143 -3.25 -30.07 -1.04
N TRP A 144 -4.13 -29.37 -0.32
CA TRP A 144 -4.23 -29.49 1.13
C TRP A 144 -5.09 -30.67 1.60
N SER A 145 -5.79 -31.40 0.74
CA SER A 145 -6.65 -32.51 1.16
C SER A 145 -5.88 -33.54 1.99
N ALA A 146 -6.56 -34.24 2.90
CA ALA A 146 -5.91 -35.23 3.77
C ALA A 146 -5.22 -36.39 3.00
N ARG A 147 -5.59 -36.60 1.73
CA ARG A 147 -5.00 -37.61 0.84
C ARG A 147 -3.85 -37.08 0.01
N ALA A 148 -3.75 -35.77 -0.17
CA ALA A 148 -2.67 -35.16 -0.93
C ALA A 148 -1.38 -35.12 -0.12
N GLU A 149 -0.27 -35.05 -0.83
CA GLU A 149 1.06 -35.14 -0.26
C GLU A 149 1.35 -34.01 0.75
N ALA A 150 0.98 -32.77 0.39
CA ALA A 150 1.13 -31.61 1.28
C ALA A 150 0.20 -31.68 2.48
N GLY A 151 -1.03 -32.19 2.32
CA GLY A 151 -1.95 -32.42 3.43
C GLY A 151 -1.44 -33.47 4.42
N GLN A 152 -0.88 -34.57 3.93
CA GLN A 152 -0.26 -35.59 4.78
C GLN A 152 0.96 -35.03 5.55
N LEU A 153 1.84 -34.30 4.86
CA LEU A 153 2.98 -33.63 5.49
C LEU A 153 2.53 -32.65 6.59
N ALA A 154 1.55 -31.80 6.28
CA ALA A 154 1.01 -30.84 7.25
C ALA A 154 0.43 -31.53 8.49
N ARG A 155 -0.26 -32.67 8.34
CA ARG A 155 -0.76 -33.45 9.48
C ARG A 155 0.36 -34.03 10.35
N GLN A 156 1.46 -34.46 9.74
CA GLN A 156 2.65 -34.93 10.48
C GLN A 156 3.28 -33.76 11.26
N ILE A 157 3.43 -32.59 10.63
CA ILE A 157 3.91 -31.37 11.27
C ILE A 157 3.02 -30.99 12.46
N VAL A 158 1.70 -30.96 12.26
CA VAL A 158 0.74 -30.67 13.35
C VAL A 158 0.91 -31.68 14.49
N SER A 159 1.03 -32.97 14.19
CA SER A 159 1.22 -34.01 15.21
C SER A 159 2.54 -33.82 15.98
N GLN A 160 3.62 -33.42 15.30
CA GLN A 160 4.90 -33.10 15.93
C GLN A 160 4.78 -31.91 16.88
N VAL A 161 4.06 -30.86 16.48
CA VAL A 161 3.82 -29.68 17.34
C VAL A 161 2.94 -30.04 18.53
N GLU A 162 1.88 -30.83 18.35
CA GLU A 162 1.03 -31.31 19.44
C GLU A 162 1.79 -32.16 20.47
N GLN A 163 2.86 -32.84 20.05
CA GLN A 163 3.75 -33.58 20.95
C GLN A 163 4.79 -32.69 21.64
N ALA A 164 5.23 -31.62 20.97
CA ALA A 164 6.28 -30.73 21.46
C ALA A 164 5.75 -29.63 22.40
N GLU A 165 4.51 -29.18 22.19
CA GLU A 165 3.91 -28.03 22.87
C GLU A 165 2.75 -28.41 23.78
N SER A 166 2.45 -27.55 24.75
CA SER A 166 1.36 -27.75 25.71
C SER A 166 0.02 -27.32 25.10
N ILE A 167 -0.56 -28.20 24.29
CA ILE A 167 -1.79 -27.95 23.52
C ILE A 167 -3.03 -28.51 24.22
N ASP A 168 -4.10 -27.72 24.27
CA ASP A 168 -5.44 -28.19 24.65
C ASP A 168 -6.05 -29.01 23.50
N PRO A 169 -6.24 -30.33 23.65
CA PRO A 169 -6.81 -31.17 22.59
C PRO A 169 -8.26 -30.82 22.27
N GLN A 170 -8.97 -30.12 23.17
CA GLN A 170 -10.32 -29.64 22.91
C GLN A 170 -10.31 -28.36 22.08
N GLN A 171 -9.27 -27.53 22.13
CA GLN A 171 -9.22 -26.24 21.43
C GLN A 171 -8.35 -26.28 20.17
N ARG A 172 -8.64 -27.23 19.29
CA ARG A 172 -8.06 -27.31 17.95
C ARG A 172 -8.90 -26.51 16.96
N ILE A 173 -8.24 -25.57 16.30
CA ILE A 173 -8.85 -24.63 15.39
C ILE A 173 -8.16 -24.76 14.04
N LEU A 174 -8.96 -24.73 12.98
CA LEU A 174 -8.48 -24.83 11.62
C LEU A 174 -8.85 -23.57 10.84
N THR A 175 -7.91 -23.05 10.08
CA THR A 175 -8.21 -21.94 9.19
C THR A 175 -7.31 -21.93 7.98
N GLY A 176 -7.76 -21.27 6.92
CA GLY A 176 -6.95 -21.09 5.73
C GLY A 176 -7.60 -20.15 4.74
N TRP A 177 -6.82 -19.72 3.75
CA TRP A 177 -7.28 -18.79 2.72
C TRP A 177 -6.99 -19.29 1.31
N SER A 178 -7.86 -18.98 0.34
CA SER A 178 -7.70 -19.40 -1.07
C SER A 178 -7.54 -20.92 -1.16
N MET A 179 -6.41 -21.42 -1.68
CA MET A 179 -5.99 -22.83 -1.62
C MET A 179 -6.20 -23.45 -0.22
N GLY A 180 -5.73 -22.77 0.83
CA GLY A 180 -5.88 -23.19 2.21
C GLY A 180 -7.32 -23.07 2.74
N GLY A 181 -8.15 -22.23 2.13
CA GLY A 181 -9.59 -22.17 2.42
C GLY A 181 -10.28 -23.46 1.98
N PHE A 182 -9.96 -23.97 0.78
CA PHE A 182 -10.40 -25.31 0.35
C PHE A 182 -9.87 -26.40 1.30
N GLY A 183 -8.58 -26.31 1.67
CA GLY A 183 -7.97 -27.25 2.62
C GLY A 183 -8.66 -27.29 3.98
N ALA A 184 -8.98 -26.13 4.53
CA ALA A 184 -9.62 -26.00 5.85
C ALA A 184 -10.99 -26.69 5.85
N VAL A 185 -11.78 -26.46 4.82
CA VAL A 185 -13.07 -27.12 4.60
C VAL A 185 -12.90 -28.64 4.50
N GLN A 186 -11.95 -29.11 3.67
CA GLN A 186 -11.73 -30.54 3.43
C GLN A 186 -11.27 -31.29 4.68
N TRP A 187 -10.37 -30.70 5.48
CA TRP A 187 -9.91 -31.29 6.74
C TRP A 187 -11.01 -31.30 7.79
N ALA A 188 -11.80 -30.22 7.89
CA ALA A 188 -12.94 -30.17 8.78
C ALA A 188 -13.99 -31.25 8.43
N ALA A 189 -14.23 -31.47 7.14
CA ALA A 189 -15.12 -32.51 6.64
C ALA A 189 -14.56 -33.94 6.87
N THR A 190 -13.26 -34.14 6.68
CA THR A 190 -12.63 -35.47 6.84
C THR A 190 -12.42 -35.85 8.31
N GLU A 191 -12.30 -34.85 9.20
CA GLU A 191 -12.04 -35.03 10.63
C GLU A 191 -13.01 -34.21 11.51
N PRO A 192 -14.33 -34.44 11.41
CA PRO A 192 -15.35 -33.54 11.97
C PRO A 192 -15.37 -33.44 13.51
N HIS A 193 -14.71 -34.39 14.19
CA HIS A 193 -14.56 -34.39 15.65
C HIS A 193 -13.19 -33.87 16.12
N ARG A 194 -12.25 -33.62 15.21
CA ARG A 194 -10.92 -33.11 15.57
C ARG A 194 -10.93 -31.60 15.78
N TRP A 195 -11.76 -30.88 15.03
CA TRP A 195 -11.76 -29.43 14.98
C TRP A 195 -12.95 -28.86 15.74
N GLN A 196 -12.70 -27.91 16.64
CA GLN A 196 -13.76 -27.17 17.33
C GLN A 196 -14.34 -26.07 16.44
N ARG A 197 -13.46 -25.39 15.69
CA ARG A 197 -13.79 -24.25 14.83
C ARG A 197 -12.99 -24.29 13.55
N THR A 198 -13.66 -23.96 12.46
CA THR A 198 -13.09 -23.86 11.13
C THR A 198 -13.46 -22.51 10.51
N LEU A 199 -12.44 -21.73 10.12
CA LEU A 199 -12.62 -20.49 9.35
C LEU A 199 -12.01 -20.65 7.96
N ALA A 200 -12.83 -20.61 6.92
CA ALA A 200 -12.37 -20.70 5.54
C ALA A 200 -12.58 -19.36 4.81
N VAL A 201 -11.49 -18.79 4.28
CA VAL A 201 -11.51 -17.47 3.62
C VAL A 201 -11.24 -17.63 2.12
N SER A 202 -12.07 -17.07 1.25
CA SER A 202 -11.96 -17.21 -0.22
C SER A 202 -11.76 -18.67 -0.68
N GLY A 203 -12.42 -19.62 0.00
CA GLY A 203 -12.33 -21.06 -0.28
C GLY A 203 -13.66 -21.65 -0.74
N GLY A 204 -13.80 -22.97 -0.61
CA GLY A 204 -15.03 -23.70 -0.91
C GLY A 204 -14.83 -25.20 -0.80
N ALA A 205 -15.73 -25.97 -1.43
CA ALA A 205 -15.58 -27.41 -1.61
C ALA A 205 -15.56 -27.78 -3.10
N THR A 206 -14.98 -28.94 -3.39
CA THR A 206 -14.98 -29.57 -4.71
C THR A 206 -15.38 -31.03 -4.54
N ALA A 207 -16.03 -31.61 -5.56
CA ALA A 207 -16.44 -33.01 -5.55
C ALA A 207 -15.25 -33.98 -5.41
N GLU A 208 -14.06 -33.58 -5.89
CA GLU A 208 -12.83 -34.37 -5.73
C GLU A 208 -12.23 -34.27 -4.33
N GLY A 209 -12.36 -33.11 -3.67
CA GLY A 209 -11.93 -32.92 -2.28
C GLY A 209 -12.82 -33.68 -1.31
N HIS A 210 -14.12 -33.80 -1.61
CA HIS A 210 -15.08 -34.66 -0.94
C HIS A 210 -16.38 -34.75 -1.77
N PRO A 211 -16.82 -35.95 -2.21
CA PRO A 211 -17.94 -36.08 -3.16
C PRO A 211 -19.33 -35.94 -2.53
N ASP A 212 -19.44 -35.91 -1.21
CA ASP A 212 -20.72 -35.86 -0.51
C ASP A 212 -21.12 -34.42 -0.13
N PRO A 213 -22.21 -33.87 -0.70
CA PRO A 213 -22.75 -32.56 -0.31
C PRO A 213 -23.38 -32.53 1.09
N ASP A 214 -23.78 -33.68 1.65
CA ASP A 214 -24.42 -33.80 2.96
C ASP A 214 -23.37 -34.06 4.07
N TYR A 215 -22.33 -33.22 4.09
CA TYR A 215 -21.20 -33.30 5.03
C TYR A 215 -21.65 -33.46 6.49
N ASP A 216 -21.18 -34.52 7.15
CA ASP A 216 -21.18 -34.59 8.61
C ASP A 216 -20.06 -33.68 9.15
N TRP A 217 -20.42 -32.45 9.53
CA TRP A 217 -19.50 -31.51 10.18
C TRP A 217 -19.29 -31.81 11.67
N GLY A 218 -19.92 -32.86 12.21
CA GLY A 218 -19.86 -33.23 13.61
C GLY A 218 -20.18 -32.04 14.52
N THR A 219 -19.24 -31.72 15.40
CA THR A 219 -19.34 -30.62 16.37
C THR A 219 -18.59 -29.35 15.94
N SER A 220 -17.92 -29.35 14.78
CA SER A 220 -17.15 -28.21 14.31
C SER A 220 -18.06 -27.04 13.95
N SER A 221 -17.78 -25.86 14.51
CA SER A 221 -18.38 -24.62 14.01
C SER A 221 -17.66 -24.17 12.74
N LEU A 222 -18.38 -23.89 11.66
CA LEU A 222 -17.82 -23.52 10.36
C LEU A 222 -18.25 -22.09 9.97
N TRP A 223 -17.26 -21.25 9.68
CA TRP A 223 -17.50 -19.91 9.14
C TRP A 223 -16.76 -19.75 7.81
N LEU A 224 -17.51 -19.46 6.75
CA LEU A 224 -17.00 -19.12 5.43
C LEU A 224 -17.09 -17.62 5.22
N ILE A 225 -16.04 -17.01 4.68
CA ILE A 225 -16.04 -15.59 4.30
C ILE A 225 -15.42 -15.43 2.91
N HIS A 226 -16.06 -14.68 2.02
CA HIS A 226 -15.63 -14.54 0.62
C HIS A 226 -15.91 -13.14 0.06
N GLY A 227 -15.00 -12.58 -0.75
CA GLY A 227 -15.21 -11.31 -1.45
C GLY A 227 -16.15 -11.46 -2.66
N THR A 228 -17.11 -10.53 -2.84
CA THR A 228 -18.08 -10.63 -3.96
C THR A 228 -17.50 -10.31 -5.33
N ARG A 229 -16.29 -9.76 -5.39
CA ARG A 229 -15.55 -9.45 -6.64
C ARG A 229 -14.29 -10.31 -6.77
N ASP A 230 -14.22 -11.45 -6.10
CA ASP A 230 -13.09 -12.37 -6.22
C ASP A 230 -13.01 -12.91 -7.67
N GLY A 231 -11.96 -12.48 -8.36
CA GLY A 231 -11.68 -12.86 -9.75
C GLY A 231 -10.69 -14.03 -9.88
N VAL A 232 -10.20 -14.57 -8.76
CA VAL A 232 -9.25 -15.69 -8.72
C VAL A 232 -9.98 -16.97 -8.32
N VAL A 233 -10.67 -16.94 -7.19
CA VAL A 233 -11.57 -18.02 -6.75
C VAL A 233 -12.98 -17.48 -6.83
N SER A 234 -13.82 -18.05 -7.71
CA SER A 234 -15.19 -17.58 -7.82
C SER A 234 -15.93 -17.75 -6.50
N VAL A 235 -16.64 -16.70 -6.04
CA VAL A 235 -17.52 -16.74 -4.87
C VAL A 235 -18.57 -17.86 -4.94
N GLU A 236 -18.91 -18.32 -6.16
CA GLU A 236 -19.79 -19.47 -6.38
C GLU A 236 -19.28 -20.75 -5.73
N ARG A 237 -17.97 -20.90 -5.51
CA ARG A 237 -17.40 -22.03 -4.76
C ARG A 237 -17.86 -22.05 -3.30
N SER A 238 -17.96 -20.89 -2.65
CA SER A 238 -18.49 -20.78 -1.30
C SER A 238 -20.02 -20.83 -1.28
N ARG A 239 -20.71 -20.14 -2.21
CA ARG A 239 -22.18 -20.16 -2.32
C ARG A 239 -22.72 -21.56 -2.55
N GLY A 240 -22.13 -22.29 -3.50
CA GLY A 240 -22.51 -23.66 -3.80
C GLY A 240 -22.37 -24.58 -2.58
N MET A 241 -21.37 -24.35 -1.74
CA MET A 241 -21.23 -25.09 -0.50
C MET A 241 -22.30 -24.69 0.52
N ALA A 242 -22.46 -23.39 0.78
CA ALA A 242 -23.41 -22.85 1.74
C ALA A 242 -24.88 -23.19 1.41
N ALA A 243 -25.19 -23.48 0.14
CA ALA A 243 -26.52 -23.92 -0.27
C ALA A 243 -26.97 -25.26 0.35
N HIS A 244 -26.05 -26.05 0.95
CA HIS A 244 -26.36 -27.34 1.55
C HIS A 244 -26.70 -27.28 3.05
N TRP A 245 -26.64 -26.10 3.68
CA TRP A 245 -27.05 -25.95 5.08
C TRP A 245 -27.71 -24.60 5.35
N GLU A 246 -28.65 -24.61 6.29
CA GLU A 246 -29.24 -23.36 6.79
C GLU A 246 -28.24 -22.63 7.69
N PRO A 247 -28.12 -21.29 7.57
CA PRO A 247 -27.33 -20.48 8.50
C PRO A 247 -27.77 -20.72 9.94
N SER A 248 -26.81 -20.98 10.82
CA SER A 248 -27.04 -21.25 12.24
C SER A 248 -25.93 -20.60 13.09
N PRO A 249 -26.06 -20.57 14.43
CA PRO A 249 -25.02 -20.02 15.29
C PRO A 249 -23.64 -20.70 15.16
N VAL A 250 -23.60 -21.90 14.59
CA VAL A 250 -22.38 -22.70 14.39
C VAL A 250 -22.01 -22.91 12.92
N ARG A 251 -22.85 -22.49 11.95
CA ARG A 251 -22.54 -22.57 10.51
C ARG A 251 -22.98 -21.31 9.80
N ARG A 252 -22.04 -20.58 9.18
CA ARG A 252 -22.37 -19.34 8.47
C ARG A 252 -21.48 -19.09 7.26
N PHE A 253 -22.06 -18.42 6.27
CA PHE A 253 -21.36 -17.87 5.13
C PHE A 253 -21.61 -16.35 5.06
N ASP A 254 -20.53 -15.58 5.02
CA ASP A 254 -20.58 -14.13 4.85
C ASP A 254 -19.92 -13.71 3.54
N GLU A 255 -20.49 -12.67 2.93
CA GLU A 255 -19.94 -12.03 1.75
C GLU A 255 -19.43 -10.63 2.08
N VAL A 256 -18.20 -10.34 1.66
CA VAL A 256 -17.60 -9.02 1.81
C VAL A 256 -17.81 -8.26 0.50
N THR A 257 -18.68 -7.25 0.56
CA THR A 257 -19.17 -6.54 -0.62
C THR A 257 -18.05 -5.74 -1.27
N ALA A 258 -17.94 -5.83 -2.61
CA ALA A 258 -17.02 -5.05 -3.44
C ALA A 258 -15.51 -5.32 -3.21
N VAL A 259 -15.17 -6.39 -2.49
CA VAL A 259 -13.78 -6.82 -2.25
C VAL A 259 -13.40 -7.97 -3.17
N GLY A 260 -12.15 -7.94 -3.65
CA GLY A 260 -11.54 -8.97 -4.50
C GLY A 260 -10.96 -10.15 -3.70
N HIS A 261 -9.96 -10.83 -4.28
CA HIS A 261 -9.35 -12.04 -3.70
C HIS A 261 -8.67 -11.82 -2.33
N GLU A 262 -8.13 -10.62 -2.10
CA GLU A 262 -7.37 -10.25 -0.91
C GLU A 262 -8.25 -9.98 0.34
N VAL A 263 -9.45 -10.55 0.40
CA VAL A 263 -10.42 -10.35 1.50
C VAL A 263 -9.86 -10.76 2.86
N TRP A 264 -8.85 -11.63 2.90
CA TRP A 264 -8.17 -12.08 4.12
C TRP A 264 -7.61 -10.93 4.96
N GLN A 265 -7.23 -9.81 4.33
CA GLN A 265 -6.69 -8.64 5.04
C GLN A 265 -7.70 -8.08 6.04
N GLN A 266 -8.97 -8.06 5.66
CA GLN A 266 -10.07 -7.58 6.50
C GLN A 266 -10.49 -8.63 7.53
N VAL A 267 -10.51 -9.90 7.11
CA VAL A 267 -10.99 -11.01 7.95
C VAL A 267 -10.08 -11.29 9.15
N TYR A 268 -8.79 -11.59 8.93
CA TYR A 268 -7.87 -11.89 10.03
C TYR A 268 -7.49 -10.64 10.83
N GLY A 269 -7.67 -9.46 10.23
CA GLY A 269 -7.51 -8.16 10.86
C GLY A 269 -8.74 -7.70 11.66
N ASP A 270 -9.81 -8.49 11.83
CA ASP A 270 -10.99 -8.07 12.58
C ASP A 270 -10.98 -8.65 14.03
N PRO A 271 -11.07 -7.82 15.09
CA PRO A 271 -11.07 -8.31 16.47
C PRO A 271 -12.24 -9.25 16.82
N ARG A 272 -13.38 -9.12 16.12
CA ARG A 272 -14.56 -9.97 16.33
C ARG A 272 -14.35 -11.36 15.75
N VAL A 273 -13.73 -11.43 14.56
CA VAL A 273 -13.31 -12.71 13.95
C VAL A 273 -12.29 -13.40 14.83
N ALA A 274 -11.23 -12.70 15.24
CA ALA A 274 -10.18 -13.25 16.10
C ALA A 274 -10.75 -13.77 17.43
N ARG A 275 -11.60 -12.98 18.09
CA ARG A 275 -12.27 -13.38 19.33
C ARG A 275 -13.04 -14.68 19.15
N TRP A 276 -13.91 -14.77 18.13
CA TRP A 276 -14.66 -15.99 17.86
C TRP A 276 -13.73 -17.18 17.58
N LEU A 277 -12.69 -16.97 16.78
CA LEU A 277 -11.76 -18.04 16.40
C LEU A 277 -11.06 -18.63 17.63
N ILE A 278 -10.67 -17.79 18.60
CA ILE A 278 -9.96 -18.21 19.81
C ILE A 278 -10.90 -18.68 20.92
N THR A 279 -11.90 -17.87 21.29
CA THR A 279 -12.75 -18.15 22.46
C THR A 279 -13.98 -19.00 22.14
N GLY A 280 -14.37 -19.10 20.87
CA GLY A 280 -15.59 -19.75 20.44
C GLY A 280 -16.87 -18.98 20.75
N GLY A 281 -17.97 -19.72 20.85
CA GLY A 281 -19.33 -19.18 20.95
C GLY A 281 -20.02 -19.06 19.59
N GLU A 282 -21.13 -18.31 19.57
CA GLU A 282 -21.89 -18.06 18.35
C GLU A 282 -21.08 -17.22 17.36
N ILE A 283 -21.19 -17.54 16.06
CA ILE A 283 -20.55 -16.76 15.00
C ILE A 283 -21.11 -15.32 15.03
N PRO A 284 -20.27 -14.28 15.25
CA PRO A 284 -20.73 -12.91 15.49
C PRO A 284 -21.26 -12.27 14.21
N LYS A 285 -22.45 -11.66 14.19
CA LYS A 285 -22.96 -10.98 12.98
C LYS A 285 -22.15 -9.73 12.71
N ILE A 286 -21.50 -9.67 11.54
CA ILE A 286 -20.67 -8.54 11.11
C ILE A 286 -21.33 -7.91 9.89
N ASP A 287 -21.50 -6.59 9.92
CA ASP A 287 -21.82 -5.82 8.72
C ASP A 287 -20.51 -5.53 7.97
N TRP A 288 -20.33 -6.21 6.83
CA TRP A 288 -19.14 -6.09 5.99
C TRP A 288 -19.19 -4.89 5.02
N SER A 289 -20.22 -4.04 5.10
CA SER A 289 -20.31 -2.81 4.30
C SER A 289 -19.51 -1.64 4.88
N GLU A 290 -19.24 -1.65 6.19
CA GLU A 290 -18.47 -0.62 6.91
C GLU A 290 -17.11 -1.18 7.34
N ILE A 291 -16.09 -1.07 6.49
CA ILE A 291 -14.74 -1.53 6.80
C ILE A 291 -13.93 -0.36 7.36
N ASP A 292 -13.40 -0.52 8.58
CA ASP A 292 -12.45 0.41 9.17
C ASP A 292 -11.13 0.39 8.36
N PRO A 293 -10.69 1.52 7.76
CA PRO A 293 -9.42 1.61 7.04
C PRO A 293 -8.21 1.22 7.91
N ALA A 294 -8.31 1.34 9.24
CA ALA A 294 -7.26 0.93 10.17
C ALA A 294 -7.07 -0.61 10.22
N VAL A 295 -8.08 -1.39 9.85
CA VAL A 295 -8.01 -2.86 9.78
C VAL A 295 -7.15 -3.33 8.60
N ALA A 296 -7.08 -2.57 7.50
CA ALA A 296 -6.31 -2.94 6.31
C ALA A 296 -4.78 -2.88 6.53
N GLY A 297 -4.31 -2.02 7.45
CA GLY A 297 -2.94 -1.87 7.97
C GLY A 297 -1.80 -1.65 6.96
N ALA A 298 -0.70 -1.02 7.40
CA ALA A 298 0.48 -0.76 6.56
C ALA A 298 1.27 -2.04 6.21
N PRO A 299 1.95 -2.11 5.04
CA PRO A 299 2.73 -3.29 4.66
C PRO A 299 3.77 -3.62 5.73
N LEU A 300 3.79 -4.87 6.18
CA LEU A 300 4.84 -5.36 7.07
C LEU A 300 6.15 -5.43 6.30
N SER A 301 7.27 -5.10 6.95
CA SER A 301 8.59 -5.41 6.39
C SER A 301 8.70 -6.94 6.24
N PRO A 302 9.00 -7.46 5.05
CA PRO A 302 9.04 -8.90 4.87
C PRO A 302 10.23 -9.49 5.64
N GLU A 303 9.97 -10.49 6.49
CA GLU A 303 11.02 -11.33 7.09
C GLU A 303 11.79 -12.12 6.02
N ILE A 304 11.21 -12.27 4.81
CA ILE A 304 11.93 -12.79 3.65
C ILE A 304 12.73 -11.65 3.00
N PRO A 305 14.07 -11.71 3.03
CA PRO A 305 14.89 -10.71 2.38
C PRO A 305 14.50 -10.57 0.92
N PHE A 306 14.42 -9.34 0.43
CA PHE A 306 14.24 -9.09 -0.99
C PHE A 306 15.54 -9.45 -1.71
N VAL A 307 15.61 -10.66 -2.26
CA VAL A 307 16.75 -11.12 -3.08
C VAL A 307 16.41 -10.87 -4.53
N THR A 308 17.09 -9.91 -5.16
CA THR A 308 16.87 -9.56 -6.56
C THR A 308 17.24 -10.73 -7.48
N ALA A 309 16.24 -11.30 -8.15
CA ALA A 309 16.41 -12.32 -9.19
C ALA A 309 16.53 -11.72 -10.59
N ALA A 310 15.94 -10.54 -10.81
CA ALA A 310 16.10 -9.79 -12.04
C ALA A 310 16.04 -8.28 -11.78
N ARG A 311 16.77 -7.51 -12.59
CA ARG A 311 16.71 -6.05 -12.60
C ARG A 311 16.48 -5.56 -14.03
N LEU A 312 15.48 -4.73 -14.21
CA LEU A 312 15.21 -3.99 -15.43
C LEU A 312 15.49 -2.52 -15.18
N ASN A 313 16.60 -2.00 -15.71
CA ASN A 313 16.92 -0.57 -15.57
C ASN A 313 15.94 0.26 -16.40
N GLN A 314 15.57 1.46 -15.96
CA GLN A 314 14.66 2.37 -16.67
C GLN A 314 13.37 1.68 -17.14
N ALA A 315 12.84 0.75 -16.33
CA ALA A 315 11.64 -0.03 -16.62
C ALA A 315 10.39 0.84 -16.72
N VAL A 316 10.37 1.95 -15.98
CA VAL A 316 9.21 2.80 -15.81
C VAL A 316 9.60 4.26 -15.91
N GLU A 317 8.88 5.03 -16.73
CA GLU A 317 8.94 6.49 -16.74
C GLU A 317 7.63 7.06 -16.20
N LEU A 318 7.73 7.91 -15.18
CA LEU A 318 6.62 8.64 -14.59
C LEU A 318 6.77 10.13 -14.87
N ARG A 319 5.83 10.70 -15.62
CA ARG A 319 5.74 12.14 -15.86
C ARG A 319 4.63 12.73 -15.00
N LEU A 320 5.04 13.60 -14.07
CA LEU A 320 4.18 14.43 -13.24
C LEU A 320 4.15 15.84 -13.83
N GLY A 321 3.22 16.09 -14.75
CA GLY A 321 2.99 17.44 -15.26
C GLY A 321 2.40 18.38 -14.20
N ASN A 322 2.45 19.69 -14.42
CA ASN A 322 2.01 20.69 -13.45
C ASN A 322 0.54 20.57 -13.01
N ASP A 323 -0.35 20.04 -13.86
CA ASP A 323 -1.74 19.79 -13.47
C ASP A 323 -1.82 18.54 -12.57
N ALA A 324 -1.01 17.51 -12.84
CA ALA A 324 -0.88 16.34 -11.97
C ALA A 324 -0.24 16.68 -10.61
N LEU A 325 0.83 17.50 -10.61
CA LEU A 325 1.46 18.00 -9.37
C LEU A 325 0.47 18.82 -8.54
N ALA A 326 -0.31 19.68 -9.19
CA ALA A 326 -1.36 20.45 -8.52
C ALA A 326 -2.42 19.53 -7.88
N MET A 327 -2.89 18.50 -8.60
CA MET A 327 -3.83 17.50 -8.07
C MET A 327 -3.26 16.77 -6.85
N LEU A 328 -2.06 16.20 -6.97
CA LEU A 328 -1.42 15.47 -5.87
C LEU A 328 -1.19 16.38 -4.65
N SER A 329 -0.82 17.65 -4.89
CA SER A 329 -0.58 18.61 -3.81
C SER A 329 -1.85 19.05 -3.10
N ALA A 330 -3.00 19.03 -3.77
CA ALA A 330 -4.27 19.45 -3.19
C ALA A 330 -4.77 18.56 -2.06
N GLY A 331 -4.39 17.28 -2.06
CA GLY A 331 -4.71 16.33 -0.98
C GLY A 331 -3.79 16.42 0.23
N ILE A 332 -2.69 17.20 0.17
CA ILE A 332 -1.72 17.29 1.28
C ILE A 332 -2.33 17.86 2.57
N PRO A 333 -3.15 18.93 2.56
CA PRO A 333 -3.79 19.46 3.77
C PRO A 333 -4.62 18.41 4.53
N GLU A 334 -5.40 17.61 3.80
CA GLU A 334 -6.22 16.55 4.41
C GLU A 334 -5.37 15.38 4.94
N ALA A 335 -4.28 15.06 4.25
CA ALA A 335 -3.33 14.02 4.68
C ALA A 335 -2.43 14.44 5.86
N ALA A 336 -2.35 15.75 6.15
CA ALA A 336 -1.55 16.30 7.23
C ALA A 336 -2.28 16.17 8.57
N SER A 337 -1.95 15.11 9.33
CA SER A 337 -2.49 14.92 10.68
C SER A 337 -2.14 16.11 11.60
N PRO A 338 -3.11 16.67 12.36
CA PRO A 338 -2.88 17.82 13.26
C PRO A 338 -1.72 17.60 14.24
N GLU A 339 -1.55 16.37 14.76
CA GLU A 339 -0.48 15.99 15.67
C GLU A 339 0.93 16.22 15.10
N ARG A 340 1.11 16.16 13.78
CA ARG A 340 2.40 16.35 13.11
C ARG A 340 2.73 17.83 12.84
N LEU A 341 1.76 18.71 13.01
CA LEU A 341 1.90 20.16 12.84
C LEU A 341 1.92 20.91 14.18
N ASN A 342 2.05 20.17 15.28
CA ASN A 342 2.17 20.71 16.63
C ASN A 342 3.48 20.23 17.26
N GLY A 343 4.08 21.03 18.14
CA GLY A 343 5.33 20.64 18.81
C GLY A 343 5.79 21.61 19.88
N ALA A 344 6.75 21.17 20.69
CA ALA A 344 7.47 22.05 21.61
C ALA A 344 8.67 22.70 20.89
N LEU A 345 8.98 23.92 21.28
CA LEU A 345 10.21 24.63 20.90
C LEU A 345 11.12 24.74 22.12
N GLU A 346 12.41 24.97 21.87
CA GLU A 346 13.35 25.21 22.96
C GLU A 346 13.05 26.54 23.67
N ASP A 347 13.28 26.56 24.98
CA ASP A 347 13.19 27.78 25.78
C ASP A 347 14.18 28.83 25.28
N ILE A 348 13.74 30.07 25.17
CA ILE A 348 14.58 31.19 24.72
C ILE A 348 15.10 31.93 25.94
N ARG A 349 16.42 32.13 26.01
CA ARG A 349 17.07 32.99 27.01
C ARG A 349 17.89 34.04 26.31
N GLU A 350 17.67 35.29 26.68
CA GLU A 350 18.34 36.42 26.07
C GLU A 350 18.72 37.47 27.11
N SER A 351 19.97 37.87 27.07
CA SER A 351 20.53 38.92 27.92
C SER A 351 20.72 40.19 27.09
N PHE A 352 20.16 41.31 27.52
CA PHE A 352 20.33 42.61 26.85
C PHE A 352 20.58 43.71 27.88
N SER A 353 20.99 44.90 27.42
CA SER A 353 21.19 46.04 28.32
C SER A 353 20.44 47.29 27.86
N ILE A 354 19.83 47.99 28.81
CA ILE A 354 19.17 49.28 28.60
C ILE A 354 19.79 50.25 29.61
N ASP A 355 20.32 51.38 29.12
CA ASP A 355 20.96 52.42 29.94
C ASP A 355 22.08 51.91 30.87
N GLY A 356 22.82 50.88 30.43
CA GLY A 356 23.95 50.31 31.18
C GLY A 356 23.57 49.24 32.22
N GLU A 357 22.28 48.92 32.36
CA GLU A 357 21.83 47.82 33.21
C GLU A 357 21.50 46.57 32.40
N ALA A 358 21.86 45.41 32.94
CA ALA A 358 21.60 44.11 32.33
C ALA A 358 20.19 43.59 32.65
N TYR A 359 19.53 43.07 31.64
CA TYR A 359 18.22 42.43 31.67
C TYR A 359 18.36 41.01 31.14
N GLU A 360 17.74 40.06 31.83
CA GLU A 360 17.64 38.66 31.42
C GLU A 360 16.18 38.34 31.12
N LEU A 361 15.89 38.02 29.87
CA LEU A 361 14.60 37.54 29.41
C LEU A 361 14.66 36.03 29.22
N GLN A 362 13.74 35.32 29.85
CA GLN A 362 13.51 33.89 29.61
C GLN A 362 12.06 33.69 29.15
N LEU A 363 11.88 33.11 27.96
CA LEU A 363 10.62 32.58 27.49
C LEU A 363 10.65 31.07 27.69
N SER A 364 9.64 30.52 28.35
CA SER A 364 9.60 29.10 28.71
C SER A 364 8.30 28.42 28.32
N GLY A 365 8.38 27.12 28.02
CA GLY A 365 7.22 26.31 27.63
C GLY A 365 6.67 26.75 26.27
N LEU A 366 7.56 27.02 25.33
CA LEU A 366 7.17 27.40 23.97
C LEU A 366 6.63 26.17 23.23
N SER A 367 5.49 26.35 22.57
CA SER A 367 4.91 25.33 21.71
C SER A 367 4.23 25.97 20.52
N TYR A 368 4.17 25.29 19.39
CA TYR A 368 3.44 25.72 18.22
C TYR A 368 2.30 24.77 17.89
N SER A 369 1.26 25.31 17.27
CA SER A 369 0.19 24.57 16.63
C SER A 369 -0.06 25.18 15.26
N ALA A 370 0.24 24.44 14.19
CA ALA A 370 0.04 24.90 12.83
C ALA A 370 -1.12 24.15 12.16
N ARG A 371 -1.80 24.82 11.25
CA ARG A 371 -2.77 24.22 10.33
C ARG A 371 -2.32 24.46 8.91
N LEU A 372 -2.25 23.39 8.13
CA LEU A 372 -2.03 23.45 6.70
C LEU A 372 -3.39 23.60 6.03
N LEU A 373 -3.60 24.73 5.36
CA LEU A 373 -4.87 25.09 4.72
C LEU A 373 -4.84 24.81 3.22
N SER A 374 -3.69 25.01 2.58
CA SER A 374 -3.51 24.73 1.17
C SER A 374 -2.08 24.27 0.88
N ALA A 375 -1.92 23.53 -0.23
CA ALA A 375 -0.61 23.17 -0.75
C ALA A 375 -0.66 23.16 -2.28
N ARG A 376 0.39 23.68 -2.90
CA ARG A 376 0.56 23.71 -4.34
C ARG A 376 2.00 23.38 -4.69
N VAL A 377 2.17 22.39 -5.56
CA VAL A 377 3.46 22.00 -6.10
C VAL A 377 3.47 22.26 -7.61
N ALA A 378 4.50 22.93 -8.12
CA ALA A 378 4.63 23.21 -9.54
C ALA A 378 6.10 23.30 -9.95
N ALA A 379 6.45 22.66 -11.07
CA ALA A 379 7.71 22.90 -11.76
C ALA A 379 7.62 24.24 -12.50
N ARG A 380 8.41 25.23 -12.07
CA ARG A 380 8.45 26.59 -12.67
C ARG A 380 9.78 26.91 -13.34
N SER A 381 10.76 26.03 -13.20
CA SER A 381 12.12 26.16 -13.73
C SER A 381 12.56 24.81 -14.29
N THR A 382 13.79 24.71 -14.81
CA THR A 382 14.38 23.43 -15.26
C THR A 382 15.20 22.72 -14.18
N ALA A 383 15.29 23.30 -12.98
CA ALA A 383 16.14 22.78 -11.90
C ALA A 383 15.37 22.44 -10.64
N ASP A 384 14.38 23.27 -10.30
CA ASP A 384 13.69 23.23 -9.01
C ASP A 384 12.17 23.21 -9.18
N VAL A 385 11.52 22.58 -8.20
CA VAL A 385 10.06 22.57 -8.03
C VAL A 385 9.69 23.58 -6.95
N GLN A 386 8.73 24.46 -7.26
CA GLN A 386 8.15 25.40 -6.32
C GLN A 386 7.08 24.69 -5.48
N VAL A 387 7.18 24.82 -4.16
CA VAL A 387 6.18 24.34 -3.20
C VAL A 387 5.66 25.55 -2.44
N ASP A 388 4.38 25.86 -2.62
CA ASP A 388 3.68 26.94 -1.93
C ASP A 388 2.67 26.31 -0.96
N LEU A 389 2.82 26.56 0.33
CA LEU A 389 1.96 26.06 1.39
C LEU A 389 1.22 27.23 2.04
N GLY A 390 -0.09 27.15 2.20
CA GLY A 390 -0.87 28.11 2.98
C GLY A 390 -1.01 27.60 4.41
N VAL A 391 -0.46 28.33 5.38
CA VAL A 391 -0.48 27.91 6.80
C VAL A 391 -1.06 28.97 7.71
N SER A 392 -1.67 28.53 8.81
CA SER A 392 -1.91 29.36 10.00
C SER A 392 -1.16 28.76 11.18
N VAL A 393 -0.61 29.61 12.05
CA VAL A 393 0.28 29.19 13.13
C VAL A 393 -0.13 29.90 14.42
N ASP A 394 -0.36 29.10 15.46
CA ASP A 394 -0.53 29.55 16.83
C ASP A 394 0.74 29.20 17.61
N LEU A 395 1.55 30.20 17.95
CA LEU A 395 2.70 30.05 18.85
C LEU A 395 2.26 30.37 20.27
N ARG A 396 2.37 29.42 21.18
CA ARG A 396 2.09 29.61 22.60
C ARG A 396 3.39 29.76 23.36
N ILE A 397 3.44 30.78 24.20
CA ILE A 397 4.50 31.00 25.19
C ILE A 397 3.89 30.67 26.54
N GLY A 398 4.46 29.70 27.24
CA GLY A 398 3.96 29.21 28.53
C GLY A 398 4.12 30.24 29.64
N ALA A 399 5.29 30.87 29.72
CA ALA A 399 5.58 31.98 30.61
C ALA A 399 6.73 32.83 30.06
N ALA A 400 6.78 34.10 30.47
CA ALA A 400 7.93 34.97 30.25
C ALA A 400 8.43 35.51 31.59
N HIS A 401 9.74 35.50 31.79
CA HIS A 401 10.41 36.05 32.95
C HIS A 401 11.40 37.10 32.50
N LEU A 402 11.26 38.32 33.00
CA LEU A 402 12.22 39.40 32.80
C LEU A 402 12.83 39.73 34.16
N THR A 403 14.14 39.65 34.29
CA THR A 403 14.84 39.97 35.53
C THR A 403 15.94 41.00 35.30
N THR A 404 16.08 41.93 36.23
CA THR A 404 17.18 42.90 36.29
C THR A 404 17.43 43.27 37.76
N THR A 405 18.42 44.14 38.01
CA THR A 405 18.78 44.53 39.37
C THR A 405 17.62 45.22 40.08
N GLY A 406 17.07 44.56 41.10
CA GLY A 406 15.97 45.09 41.92
C GLY A 406 14.58 45.07 41.27
N PHE A 407 14.42 44.38 40.12
CA PHE A 407 13.13 44.23 39.46
C PHE A 407 13.00 42.86 38.79
N ALA A 408 11.83 42.24 38.93
CA ALA A 408 11.45 41.07 38.17
C ALA A 408 10.00 41.20 37.69
N ALA A 409 9.73 40.77 36.46
CA ALA A 409 8.40 40.61 35.92
C ALA A 409 8.21 39.16 35.46
N HIS A 410 7.07 38.60 35.82
CA HIS A 410 6.63 37.28 35.37
C HIS A 410 5.30 37.42 34.66
N THR A 411 5.13 36.75 33.52
CA THR A 411 3.85 36.68 32.84
C THR A 411 3.37 35.25 32.73
N GLY A 412 2.06 35.04 32.89
CA GLY A 412 1.39 33.80 32.52
C GLY A 412 1.35 33.60 31.00
N PRO A 413 0.64 32.56 30.52
CA PRO A 413 0.70 32.16 29.12
C PRO A 413 0.03 33.18 28.18
N PHE A 414 0.62 33.35 27.00
CA PHE A 414 0.07 34.16 25.92
C PHE A 414 0.44 33.56 24.55
N ARG A 415 -0.14 34.10 23.47
CA ARG A 415 0.02 33.54 22.13
C ARG A 415 0.41 34.59 21.09
N ILE A 416 1.12 34.15 20.08
CA ILE A 416 1.30 34.85 18.80
C ILE A 416 0.48 34.07 17.77
N VAL A 417 -0.48 34.75 17.14
CA VAL A 417 -1.39 34.16 16.16
C VAL A 417 -1.05 34.71 14.79
N ILE A 418 -0.68 33.83 13.86
CA ILE A 418 -0.28 34.14 12.49
C ILE A 418 -1.29 33.51 11.52
N GLY A 419 -1.75 34.28 10.54
CA GLY A 419 -2.72 33.81 9.54
C GLY A 419 -4.17 33.89 10.01
N HIS A 420 -4.52 34.87 10.85
CA HIS A 420 -5.85 34.96 11.46
C HIS A 420 -6.93 35.51 10.51
N ARG A 421 -6.56 36.27 9.48
CA ARG A 421 -7.50 36.78 8.46
C ARG A 421 -7.48 35.93 7.20
N ARG A 422 -6.29 35.47 6.81
CA ARG A 422 -6.00 34.69 5.61
C ARG A 422 -4.82 33.77 5.85
N GLU A 423 -4.69 32.73 5.03
CA GLU A 423 -3.51 31.86 5.07
C GLU A 423 -2.22 32.64 4.85
N THR A 424 -1.15 32.28 5.56
CA THR A 424 0.18 32.88 5.38
C THR A 424 0.99 31.98 4.45
N PRO A 425 1.53 32.50 3.33
CA PRO A 425 2.23 31.68 2.35
C PRO A 425 3.62 31.29 2.85
N LEU A 426 3.89 30.01 2.96
CA LEU A 426 5.22 29.42 3.12
C LEU A 426 5.69 28.92 1.75
N ARG A 427 6.68 29.59 1.17
CA ARG A 427 7.20 29.32 -0.18
C ARG A 427 8.55 28.64 -0.10
N LEU A 428 8.69 27.53 -0.79
CA LEU A 428 9.91 26.73 -0.84
C LEU A 428 10.29 26.48 -2.31
N SER A 429 11.56 26.66 -2.64
CA SER A 429 12.16 26.07 -3.83
C SER A 429 12.85 24.78 -3.42
N VAL A 430 12.47 23.66 -4.03
CA VAL A 430 13.00 22.34 -3.70
C VAL A 430 13.61 21.72 -4.94
N LYS A 431 14.89 21.36 -4.87
CA LYS A 431 15.62 20.67 -5.92
C LYS A 431 15.67 19.17 -5.63
N PRO A 432 14.89 18.33 -6.35
CA PRO A 432 15.01 16.90 -6.23
C PRO A 432 16.26 16.40 -6.98
N THR A 433 16.97 15.46 -6.38
CA THR A 433 18.16 14.79 -6.92
C THR A 433 18.11 13.31 -6.62
N ILE A 434 18.87 12.49 -7.34
CA ILE A 434 18.99 11.06 -7.07
C ILE A 434 20.38 10.78 -6.51
N VAL A 435 20.44 10.11 -5.36
CA VAL A 435 21.67 9.68 -4.71
C VAL A 435 21.50 8.23 -4.26
N GLN A 436 22.27 7.31 -4.81
CA GLN A 436 22.20 5.86 -4.51
C GLN A 436 20.78 5.31 -4.62
N ASP A 437 20.15 5.50 -5.79
CA ASP A 437 18.80 5.06 -6.12
C ASP A 437 17.67 5.64 -5.24
N ARG A 438 17.97 6.71 -4.48
CA ARG A 438 17.03 7.40 -3.59
C ARG A 438 16.86 8.86 -3.98
N ILE A 439 15.61 9.33 -3.91
CA ILE A 439 15.26 10.73 -4.11
C ILE A 439 15.68 11.54 -2.88
N ARG A 440 16.46 12.59 -3.10
CA ARG A 440 16.86 13.59 -2.12
C ARG A 440 16.31 14.95 -2.49
N LEU A 441 15.83 15.70 -1.51
CA LEU A 441 15.20 17.00 -1.66
C LEU A 441 16.11 18.07 -1.05
N GLN A 442 16.80 18.81 -1.90
CA GLN A 442 17.65 19.92 -1.46
C GLN A 442 16.80 21.18 -1.36
N LEU A 443 16.77 21.81 -0.19
CA LEU A 443 16.12 23.10 0.00
C LEU A 443 16.95 24.20 -0.67
N GLY A 444 16.33 24.92 -1.60
CA GLY A 444 16.84 26.15 -2.18
C GLY A 444 16.40 27.35 -1.35
N GLN A 445 15.75 28.32 -2.00
CA GLN A 445 15.19 29.48 -1.30
C GLN A 445 13.92 29.08 -0.53
N SER A 446 13.79 29.57 0.71
CA SER A 446 12.56 29.50 1.49
C SER A 446 12.15 30.89 1.95
N GLY A 447 10.85 31.10 2.18
CA GLY A 447 10.34 32.33 2.73
C GLY A 447 8.97 32.15 3.37
N PHE A 448 8.75 32.83 4.49
CA PHE A 448 7.49 32.85 5.21
C PHE A 448 7.06 34.29 5.51
N PRO A 449 6.75 35.10 4.48
CA PRO A 449 6.42 36.50 4.69
C PRO A 449 5.10 36.63 5.46
N ILE A 450 5.17 37.15 6.69
CA ILE A 450 4.00 37.47 7.49
C ILE A 450 3.49 38.85 7.05
N GLU A 451 2.20 39.00 6.76
CA GLU A 451 1.64 40.32 6.42
C GLU A 451 1.28 41.10 7.70
N ASP A 452 1.52 42.42 7.71
CA ASP A 452 1.41 43.24 8.93
C ASP A 452 0.03 43.23 9.58
N ASP A 453 -1.03 43.06 8.79
CA ASP A 453 -2.41 43.00 9.26
C ASP A 453 -2.91 41.57 9.51
N ASN A 454 -2.08 40.55 9.28
CA ASN A 454 -2.48 39.14 9.31
C ASN A 454 -1.89 38.36 10.50
N TRP A 455 -1.33 39.04 11.49
CA TRP A 455 -0.86 38.44 12.73
C TRP A 455 -1.08 39.35 13.93
N TYR A 456 -1.14 38.77 15.12
CA TYR A 456 -1.18 39.54 16.36
C TYR A 456 -0.56 38.81 17.53
N VAL A 457 -0.14 39.59 18.53
CA VAL A 457 0.33 39.07 19.82
C VAL A 457 -0.77 39.30 20.86
N GLU A 458 -1.24 38.23 21.49
CA GLU A 458 -2.16 38.31 22.62
C GLU A 458 -1.48 38.95 23.82
N ARG A 459 -2.24 39.81 24.52
CA ARG A 459 -1.76 40.41 25.77
C ARG A 459 -1.73 39.36 26.88
N PRO A 460 -0.62 39.23 27.63
CA PRO A 460 -0.57 38.35 28.78
C PRO A 460 -1.62 38.76 29.82
N ARG A 461 -2.52 37.84 30.19
CA ARG A 461 -3.59 38.14 31.16
C ARG A 461 -3.07 38.24 32.59
N GLU A 462 -2.05 37.47 32.90
CA GLU A 462 -1.40 37.39 34.21
C GLU A 462 -0.03 38.04 34.09
N ILE A 463 0.20 39.12 34.84
CA ILE A 463 1.48 39.81 34.91
C ILE A 463 1.71 40.11 36.40
N GLU A 464 2.75 39.50 36.95
CA GLU A 464 3.20 39.68 38.32
C GLU A 464 4.50 40.47 38.31
N LEU A 465 4.56 41.49 39.16
CA LEU A 465 5.71 42.40 39.24
C LEU A 465 6.30 42.33 40.64
N GLN A 466 7.63 42.26 40.70
CA GLN A 466 8.40 42.45 41.92
C GLN A 466 9.25 43.70 41.74
N GLY A 467 8.94 44.74 42.53
CA GLY A 467 9.53 46.07 42.42
C GLY A 467 8.60 47.09 41.73
N THR A 468 9.00 48.35 41.74
CA THR A 468 8.18 49.49 41.23
C THR A 468 8.75 50.14 39.98
N ARG A 469 9.77 49.52 39.36
CA ARG A 469 10.53 50.10 38.26
C ARG A 469 9.70 50.29 37.00
N PHE A 470 8.85 49.32 36.69
CA PHE A 470 7.93 49.36 35.57
C PHE A 470 6.52 49.08 36.06
N THR A 471 5.55 49.71 35.41
CA THR A 471 4.14 49.43 35.58
C THR A 471 3.75 48.18 34.79
N ARG A 472 2.61 47.59 35.15
CA ARG A 472 2.00 46.49 34.40
C ARG A 472 1.79 46.82 32.93
N HIS A 473 1.37 48.05 32.65
CA HIS A 473 1.11 48.51 31.29
C HIS A 473 2.41 48.63 30.48
N GLU A 474 3.49 49.13 31.07
CA GLU A 474 4.79 49.24 30.38
C GLU A 474 5.38 47.87 30.04
N ILE A 475 5.25 46.88 30.93
CA ILE A 475 5.68 45.49 30.66
C ILE A 475 4.82 44.87 29.56
N GLU A 476 3.50 45.04 29.62
CA GLU A 476 2.58 44.55 28.58
C GLU A 476 2.91 45.14 27.21
N THR A 477 3.07 46.47 27.13
CA THR A 477 3.44 47.18 25.90
C THR A 477 4.84 46.80 25.42
N GLY A 478 5.79 46.58 26.33
CA GLY A 478 7.14 46.16 26.00
C GLY A 478 7.21 44.76 25.40
N ILE A 479 6.48 43.80 25.98
CA ILE A 479 6.40 42.42 25.45
C ILE A 479 5.70 42.40 24.09
N VAL A 480 4.51 43.01 24.00
CA VAL A 480 3.73 43.03 22.76
C VAL A 480 4.49 43.79 21.67
N GLY A 481 4.93 45.01 21.96
CA GLY A 481 5.67 45.86 21.01
C GLY A 481 7.02 45.28 20.60
N GLY A 482 7.77 44.68 21.54
CA GLY A 482 9.06 44.06 21.28
C GLY A 482 8.96 42.80 20.40
N LEU A 483 7.88 42.02 20.52
CA LEU A 483 7.63 40.90 19.61
C LEU A 483 7.24 41.37 18.21
N TYR A 484 6.49 42.48 18.09
CA TYR A 484 6.21 43.09 16.79
C TYR A 484 7.46 43.58 16.06
N THR A 485 8.48 44.08 16.76
CA THR A 485 9.74 44.52 16.14
C THR A 485 10.65 43.36 15.72
N ARG A 486 10.41 42.15 16.26
CA ARG A 486 11.17 40.91 15.98
C ARG A 486 10.51 40.00 14.96
N LYS A 487 9.64 40.55 14.11
CA LYS A 487 8.92 39.81 13.07
C LYS A 487 9.83 38.88 12.25
N SER A 488 11.02 39.34 11.84
CA SER A 488 11.96 38.51 11.07
C SER A 488 12.47 37.28 11.83
N GLU A 489 12.70 37.40 13.14
CA GLU A 489 13.11 36.25 13.98
C GLU A 489 11.98 35.20 14.04
N VAL A 490 10.72 35.65 14.10
CA VAL A 490 9.55 34.75 14.05
C VAL A 490 9.46 34.04 12.69
N GLU A 491 9.73 34.74 11.59
CA GLU A 491 9.79 34.15 10.24
C GLU A 491 10.94 33.12 10.13
N ASP A 492 12.11 33.42 10.69
CA ASP A 492 13.28 32.54 10.71
C ASP A 492 13.03 31.25 11.52
N VAL A 493 12.35 31.36 12.67
CA VAL A 493 11.97 30.19 13.48
C VAL A 493 11.07 29.24 12.68
N VAL A 494 10.06 29.75 11.97
CA VAL A 494 9.17 28.92 11.15
C VAL A 494 9.93 28.24 10.02
N THR A 495 10.85 28.96 9.35
CA THR A 495 11.64 28.37 8.25
C THR A 495 12.69 27.36 8.73
N SER A 496 13.17 27.46 9.97
CA SER A 496 14.13 26.50 10.56
C SER A 496 13.57 25.06 10.68
N VAL A 497 12.25 24.89 10.68
CA VAL A 497 11.57 23.59 10.80
C VAL A 497 11.47 22.86 9.44
N ILE A 498 11.71 23.56 8.32
CA ILE A 498 11.57 22.99 6.97
C ILE A 498 12.54 21.82 6.71
N PRO A 499 13.86 21.89 7.00
CA PRO A 499 14.77 20.81 6.64
C PRO A 499 14.45 19.45 7.31
N PRO A 500 14.10 19.39 8.61
CA PRO A 500 13.58 18.16 9.22
C PRO A 500 12.31 17.61 8.55
N LEU A 501 11.39 18.47 8.10
CA LEU A 501 10.18 18.05 7.39
C LEU A 501 10.51 17.47 6.02
N LEU A 502 11.43 18.08 5.27
CA LEU A 502 11.88 17.54 3.98
C LEU A 502 12.51 16.15 4.12
N ARG A 503 13.31 15.90 5.17
CA ARG A 503 13.86 14.56 5.42
C ARG A 503 12.77 13.50 5.62
N ARG A 504 11.67 13.84 6.30
CA ARG A 504 10.52 12.93 6.46
C ARG A 504 9.80 12.67 5.14
N VAL A 505 9.73 13.68 4.26
CA VAL A 505 9.19 13.51 2.90
C VAL A 505 10.11 12.60 2.08
N GLU A 506 11.43 12.77 2.16
CA GLU A 506 12.41 11.87 1.54
C GLU A 506 12.23 10.43 2.02
N GLU A 507 12.08 10.22 3.34
CA GLU A 507 11.84 8.89 3.90
C GLU A 507 10.61 8.24 3.29
N ARG A 508 9.50 8.99 3.12
CA ARG A 508 8.29 8.47 2.48
C ARG A 508 8.45 8.20 0.99
N LEU A 509 9.10 9.10 0.25
CA LEU A 509 9.34 8.92 -1.18
C LEU A 509 10.21 7.70 -1.48
N ASN A 510 11.08 7.32 -0.54
CA ASN A 510 12.02 6.22 -0.68
C ASN A 510 11.58 4.92 0.05
N GLN A 511 10.36 4.86 0.57
CA GLN A 511 9.84 3.64 1.21
C GLN A 511 9.64 2.53 0.18
N GLU A 512 10.07 1.30 0.51
CA GLU A 512 9.91 0.12 -0.33
C GLU A 512 8.46 -0.37 -0.29
N THR A 513 7.69 -0.14 -1.35
CA THR A 513 6.27 -0.53 -1.46
C THR A 513 6.08 -1.68 -2.44
N SER A 514 6.61 -2.86 -2.11
CA SER A 514 6.60 -3.97 -3.07
C SER A 514 5.21 -4.43 -3.49
N SER A 515 4.21 -4.35 -2.60
CA SER A 515 2.84 -4.78 -2.90
C SER A 515 2.08 -3.81 -3.83
N GLN A 516 2.25 -2.50 -3.64
CA GLN A 516 1.54 -1.49 -4.45
C GLN A 516 2.08 -1.43 -5.87
N VAL A 517 3.41 -1.52 -6.02
CA VAL A 517 4.07 -1.57 -7.34
C VAL A 517 3.57 -2.77 -8.13
N THR A 518 3.53 -3.96 -7.51
CA THR A 518 3.04 -5.16 -8.20
C THR A 518 1.58 -5.01 -8.65
N GLN A 519 0.71 -4.45 -7.82
CA GLN A 519 -0.69 -4.21 -8.21
C GLN A 519 -0.82 -3.25 -9.41
N TRP A 520 0.13 -2.32 -9.57
CA TRP A 520 0.12 -1.37 -10.68
C TRP A 520 0.70 -1.96 -11.97
N LEU A 521 1.75 -2.77 -11.86
CA LEU A 521 2.51 -3.24 -13.03
C LEU A 521 2.16 -4.65 -13.47
N TRP A 522 1.57 -5.47 -12.59
CA TRP A 522 1.28 -6.87 -12.87
C TRP A 522 -0.18 -7.05 -13.30
N PRO A 523 -0.44 -7.42 -14.57
CA PRO A 523 -1.79 -7.48 -15.11
C PRO A 523 -2.54 -8.76 -14.76
N LEU A 524 -1.85 -9.77 -14.21
CA LEU A 524 -2.44 -11.06 -13.88
C LEU A 524 -2.89 -11.09 -12.41
N PRO A 525 -4.12 -11.55 -12.12
CA PRO A 525 -4.65 -11.57 -10.75
C PRO A 525 -4.05 -12.68 -9.88
N VAL A 526 -3.23 -13.55 -10.46
CA VAL A 526 -2.61 -14.71 -9.81
C VAL A 526 -1.09 -14.60 -9.82
N TYR A 527 -0.45 -15.15 -8.77
CA TYR A 527 1.01 -15.17 -8.60
C TYR A 527 1.64 -13.78 -8.72
N GLN A 528 1.38 -12.93 -7.73
CA GLN A 528 1.91 -11.56 -7.70
C GLN A 528 3.43 -11.59 -7.42
N PRO A 529 4.28 -11.22 -8.40
CA PRO A 529 5.71 -11.12 -8.17
C PRO A 529 6.02 -10.03 -7.14
N ARG A 530 7.03 -10.22 -6.30
CA ARG A 530 7.52 -9.14 -5.44
C ARG A 530 8.42 -8.22 -6.26
N MET A 531 8.01 -6.97 -6.42
CA MET A 531 8.76 -5.98 -7.20
C MET A 531 9.22 -4.82 -6.31
N ARG A 532 10.28 -4.11 -6.69
CA ARG A 532 10.69 -2.85 -6.06
C ARG A 532 11.10 -1.85 -7.14
N LEU A 533 10.56 -0.63 -7.06
CA LEU A 533 11.01 0.47 -7.91
C LEU A 533 12.19 1.20 -7.26
N ALA A 534 13.09 1.69 -8.09
CA ALA A 534 14.26 2.44 -7.67
C ALA A 534 14.44 3.63 -8.63
N ALA A 535 14.55 4.85 -8.11
CA ALA A 535 14.71 6.02 -8.97
C ALA A 535 16.13 6.05 -9.55
N GLU A 536 16.26 6.10 -10.88
CA GLU A 536 17.55 6.07 -11.57
C GLU A 536 17.91 7.42 -12.20
N ALA A 537 16.92 8.11 -12.76
CA ALA A 537 17.10 9.43 -13.35
C ALA A 537 15.90 10.36 -13.08
N LEU A 538 16.18 11.66 -13.07
CA LEU A 538 15.18 12.70 -12.82
C LEU A 538 15.46 13.91 -13.71
N SER A 539 14.41 14.49 -14.29
CA SER A 539 14.50 15.72 -15.08
C SER A 539 13.31 16.64 -14.81
N ILE A 540 13.55 17.96 -14.82
CA ILE A 540 12.51 18.97 -14.61
C ILE A 540 12.48 19.90 -15.82
N ASP A 541 11.27 20.28 -16.24
CA ASP A 541 11.03 21.38 -17.16
C ASP A 541 9.89 22.29 -16.66
N HIS A 542 9.56 23.33 -17.43
CA HIS A 542 8.55 24.31 -17.03
C HIS A 542 7.12 23.75 -16.97
N ASP A 543 6.88 22.54 -17.47
CA ASP A 543 5.58 21.90 -17.53
C ASP A 543 5.48 20.70 -16.56
N GLY A 544 6.58 20.27 -15.91
CA GLY A 544 6.53 19.21 -14.92
C GLY A 544 7.87 18.56 -14.56
N LEU A 545 7.75 17.43 -13.84
CA LEU A 545 8.84 16.57 -13.39
C LEU A 545 8.71 15.20 -14.06
N THR A 546 9.82 14.65 -14.56
CA THR A 546 9.90 13.25 -15.04
C THR A 546 10.85 12.46 -14.16
N ILE A 547 10.44 11.25 -13.76
CA ILE A 547 11.23 10.30 -12.98
C ILE A 547 11.33 9.00 -13.79
N SER A 548 12.56 8.57 -14.06
CA SER A 548 12.86 7.25 -14.62
C SER A 548 13.24 6.31 -13.48
N MET A 549 12.62 5.14 -13.46
CA MET A 549 12.76 4.16 -12.39
C MET A 549 13.17 2.80 -12.96
N GLY A 550 14.16 2.19 -12.34
CA GLY A 550 14.47 0.77 -12.49
C GLY A 550 13.47 -0.08 -11.69
N LEU A 551 13.34 -1.34 -12.09
CA LEU A 551 12.52 -2.33 -11.44
C LEU A 551 13.36 -3.54 -11.04
N ASP A 552 13.39 -3.82 -9.75
CA ASP A 552 13.90 -5.06 -9.19
C ASP A 552 12.76 -6.06 -9.00
N LEU A 553 13.02 -7.32 -9.37
CA LEU A 553 12.13 -8.46 -9.18
C LEU A 553 12.77 -9.41 -8.17
N ALA A 554 12.04 -9.76 -7.11
CA ALA A 554 12.52 -10.73 -6.14
C ALA A 554 12.43 -12.15 -6.69
N ALA A 555 13.30 -13.03 -6.20
CA ALA A 555 13.21 -14.46 -6.45
C ALA A 555 11.88 -15.04 -5.93
N SER A 556 11.18 -15.79 -6.77
CA SER A 556 9.94 -16.51 -6.41
C SER A 556 10.20 -17.81 -5.63
N ARG A 557 11.46 -18.27 -5.55
CA ARG A 557 11.91 -19.30 -4.60
C ARG A 557 13.04 -18.75 -3.74
N SER A 558 12.99 -19.04 -2.43
CA SER A 558 14.08 -18.63 -1.53
C SER A 558 15.40 -19.30 -1.91
N ALA A 559 16.49 -18.67 -1.48
CA ALA A 559 17.89 -18.84 -1.85
C ALA A 559 18.53 -20.23 -1.60
N GLU A 560 17.79 -21.34 -1.67
CA GLU A 560 18.34 -22.68 -1.52
C GLU A 560 19.17 -23.15 -2.73
N THR A 561 19.01 -22.53 -3.91
CA THR A 561 19.74 -22.89 -5.12
C THR A 561 21.10 -22.19 -5.27
N GLY A 562 21.59 -21.52 -4.22
CA GLY A 562 22.87 -20.80 -4.24
C GLY A 562 22.73 -19.32 -4.64
N PRO A 563 23.86 -18.59 -4.83
CA PRO A 563 23.82 -17.18 -5.19
C PRO A 563 23.16 -16.99 -6.57
N LEU A 564 21.99 -16.35 -6.57
CA LEU A 564 21.33 -15.92 -7.80
C LEU A 564 22.17 -14.81 -8.42
N THR A 565 22.64 -15.01 -9.66
CA THR A 565 23.13 -13.90 -10.48
C THR A 565 21.90 -13.23 -11.06
N PRO A 566 21.59 -11.96 -10.71
CA PRO A 566 20.38 -11.31 -11.19
C PRO A 566 20.38 -11.26 -12.72
N LEU A 567 19.24 -11.57 -13.33
CA LEU A 567 19.04 -11.30 -14.74
C LEU A 567 19.02 -9.78 -14.94
N HIS A 568 20.11 -9.23 -15.48
CA HIS A 568 20.19 -7.81 -15.81
C HIS A 568 19.66 -7.57 -17.22
N ALA A 569 18.59 -6.78 -17.31
CA ALA A 569 18.09 -6.24 -18.56
C ALA A 569 18.22 -4.71 -18.53
N ILE A 570 18.77 -4.15 -19.61
CA ILE A 570 18.71 -2.71 -19.82
C ILE A 570 17.35 -2.42 -20.44
N GLY A 571 16.47 -1.76 -19.70
CA GLY A 571 15.24 -1.20 -20.27
C GLY A 571 15.59 -0.11 -21.28
N ARG A 572 14.66 0.13 -22.19
CA ARG A 572 14.84 0.92 -23.41
C ARG A 572 14.30 2.34 -23.28
N ALA A 573 13.99 2.84 -22.09
CA ALA A 573 13.50 4.20 -21.94
C ALA A 573 14.58 5.21 -22.39
N ARG A 574 14.42 5.72 -23.61
CA ARG A 574 15.17 6.86 -24.13
C ARG A 574 14.60 8.13 -23.51
N LEU A 575 15.47 9.13 -23.37
CA LEU A 575 15.19 10.48 -22.87
C LEU A 575 13.80 11.00 -23.30
N PRO A 576 13.11 11.77 -22.43
CA PRO A 576 11.80 12.34 -22.71
C PRO A 576 11.78 13.06 -24.05
N ASP A 577 10.82 12.72 -24.92
CA ASP A 577 10.63 13.43 -26.19
C ASP A 577 10.30 14.91 -25.89
N PRO A 578 11.14 15.88 -26.33
CA PRO A 578 10.93 17.29 -26.04
C PRO A 578 9.66 17.88 -26.66
N GLN A 579 8.98 17.16 -27.58
CA GLN A 579 7.64 17.53 -28.07
C GLN A 579 6.51 17.13 -27.10
N ARG A 580 6.79 16.36 -26.04
CA ARG A 580 5.80 15.75 -25.14
C ARG A 580 5.78 16.38 -23.75
N ARG A 581 5.73 17.71 -23.70
CA ARG A 581 5.48 18.46 -22.46
C ARG A 581 4.02 18.35 -22.07
N SER A 582 3.64 17.21 -21.49
CA SER A 582 2.32 17.04 -20.90
C SER A 582 2.27 17.71 -19.54
N ARG A 583 1.19 18.45 -19.30
CA ARG A 583 0.82 18.97 -17.97
C ARG A 583 0.05 17.94 -17.14
N ASN A 584 -0.37 16.84 -17.76
CA ASN A 584 -1.13 15.77 -17.12
C ASN A 584 -0.22 14.71 -16.48
N LEU A 585 -0.82 13.65 -15.95
CA LEU A 585 -0.11 12.48 -15.44
C LEU A 585 0.12 11.50 -16.60
N HIS A 586 1.36 11.04 -16.74
CA HIS A 586 1.72 10.10 -17.78
C HIS A 586 2.64 9.01 -17.24
N PHE A 587 2.45 7.81 -17.75
CA PHE A 587 3.16 6.62 -17.35
C PHE A 587 3.59 5.82 -18.58
N GLU A 588 4.85 5.41 -18.64
CA GLU A 588 5.37 4.54 -19.68
C GLU A 588 6.08 3.34 -19.05
N LEU A 589 5.66 2.13 -19.44
CA LEU A 589 6.29 0.87 -19.04
C LEU A 589 7.07 0.28 -20.20
N ASP A 590 8.24 -0.28 -19.91
CA ASP A 590 8.97 -1.11 -20.85
C ASP A 590 8.30 -2.48 -21.03
N SER A 591 8.03 -2.88 -22.28
CA SER A 591 7.38 -4.17 -22.61
C SER A 591 8.25 -5.39 -22.26
N GLN A 592 9.58 -5.23 -22.11
CA GLN A 592 10.50 -6.26 -21.64
C GLN A 592 10.17 -6.74 -20.23
N LEU A 593 9.42 -5.95 -19.45
CA LEU A 593 8.92 -6.34 -18.13
C LEU A 593 8.27 -7.73 -18.17
N ILE A 594 7.39 -7.95 -19.14
CA ILE A 594 6.64 -9.20 -19.31
C ILE A 594 7.61 -10.39 -19.50
N ARG A 595 8.66 -10.19 -20.30
CA ARG A 595 9.67 -11.21 -20.56
C ARG A 595 10.54 -11.48 -19.34
N VAL A 596 10.99 -10.44 -18.63
CA VAL A 596 11.83 -10.57 -17.43
C VAL A 596 11.08 -11.32 -16.33
N VAL A 597 9.82 -10.95 -16.09
CA VAL A 597 9.02 -11.62 -15.06
C VAL A 597 8.73 -13.07 -15.47
N SER A 598 8.28 -13.31 -16.70
CA SER A 598 8.03 -14.69 -17.15
C SER A 598 9.29 -15.57 -17.12
N GLN A 599 10.46 -15.01 -17.42
CA GLN A 599 11.73 -15.72 -17.32
C GLN A 599 12.07 -16.10 -15.87
N GLU A 600 11.80 -15.24 -14.90
CA GLU A 600 12.00 -15.54 -13.48
C GLU A 600 11.07 -16.67 -13.02
N PHE A 601 9.77 -16.61 -13.33
CA PHE A 601 8.82 -17.67 -13.00
C PHE A 601 9.16 -19.02 -13.66
N VAL A 602 9.71 -19.00 -14.87
CA VAL A 602 10.22 -20.21 -15.55
C VAL A 602 11.47 -20.73 -14.84
N GLY A 603 12.42 -19.85 -14.53
CA GLY A 603 13.67 -20.19 -13.86
C GLY A 603 13.47 -20.76 -12.46
N SER A 604 12.45 -20.29 -11.74
CA SER A 604 12.07 -20.83 -10.44
C SER A 604 11.26 -22.14 -10.53
N GLY A 605 10.72 -22.45 -11.70
CA GLY A 605 9.82 -23.58 -11.89
C GLY A 605 8.40 -23.33 -11.39
N ALA A 606 8.04 -22.09 -11.01
CA ALA A 606 6.67 -21.72 -10.61
C ALA A 606 5.72 -21.54 -11.81
N ALA A 607 6.24 -21.37 -13.03
CA ALA A 607 5.47 -21.20 -14.27
C ALA A 607 4.78 -22.50 -14.75
N ARG A 608 3.91 -23.07 -13.93
CA ARG A 608 3.21 -24.32 -14.22
C ARG A 608 1.84 -24.37 -13.55
N ILE A 609 0.94 -25.15 -14.14
CA ILE A 609 -0.43 -25.32 -13.64
C ILE A 609 -0.93 -26.72 -13.93
N ASN A 610 -1.62 -27.33 -12.96
CA ASN A 610 -2.34 -28.56 -13.19
C ASN A 610 -3.53 -28.27 -14.13
N VAL A 611 -3.72 -29.06 -15.18
CA VAL A 611 -4.75 -28.78 -16.19
C VAL A 611 -6.18 -28.77 -15.61
N LEU A 612 -6.40 -29.46 -14.48
CA LEU A 612 -7.67 -29.48 -13.77
C LEU A 612 -7.93 -28.21 -12.93
N ASP A 613 -6.94 -27.34 -12.77
CA ASP A 613 -7.11 -26.03 -12.12
C ASP A 613 -7.28 -24.90 -13.15
N ILE A 614 -7.24 -25.21 -14.45
CA ILE A 614 -7.57 -24.24 -15.49
C ILE A 614 -9.09 -24.08 -15.51
N PRO A 615 -9.66 -22.85 -15.37
CA PRO A 615 -11.10 -22.65 -15.24
C PRO A 615 -11.95 -23.19 -16.39
N GLU A 616 -11.37 -23.39 -17.57
CA GLU A 616 -12.05 -23.93 -18.75
C GLU A 616 -12.12 -25.47 -18.69
N PRO A 617 -13.32 -26.06 -18.51
CA PRO A 617 -13.48 -27.51 -18.26
C PRO A 617 -12.93 -28.41 -19.35
N ARG A 618 -12.81 -27.94 -20.60
CA ARG A 618 -12.23 -28.73 -21.70
C ARG A 618 -10.79 -29.16 -21.44
N PHE A 619 -10.05 -28.45 -20.60
CA PHE A 619 -8.70 -28.86 -20.20
C PHE A 619 -8.67 -30.14 -19.34
N ALA A 620 -9.79 -30.52 -18.71
CA ALA A 620 -9.87 -31.75 -17.93
C ALA A 620 -9.66 -33.02 -18.77
N ALA A 621 -9.92 -32.97 -20.08
CA ALA A 621 -9.68 -34.09 -21.00
C ALA A 621 -8.21 -34.56 -21.00
N PHE A 622 -7.26 -33.63 -20.78
CA PHE A 622 -5.83 -33.95 -20.73
C PHE A 622 -5.40 -34.68 -19.44
N ALA A 623 -6.24 -34.64 -18.40
CA ALA A 623 -6.05 -35.41 -17.17
C ALA A 623 -6.91 -36.69 -17.13
N SER A 624 -7.71 -36.98 -18.18
CA SER A 624 -8.51 -38.20 -18.24
C SER A 624 -7.63 -39.39 -18.58
N LEU A 625 -7.50 -40.32 -17.63
CA LEU A 625 -6.76 -41.56 -17.84
C LEU A 625 -7.34 -42.38 -19.00
N GLU A 626 -8.67 -42.43 -19.16
CA GLU A 626 -9.32 -43.10 -20.29
C GLU A 626 -8.89 -42.49 -21.63
N ARG A 627 -8.90 -41.17 -21.72
CA ARG A 627 -8.53 -40.43 -22.94
C ARG A 627 -7.05 -40.56 -23.28
N MET A 628 -6.19 -40.54 -22.25
CA MET A 628 -4.74 -40.43 -22.40
C MET A 628 -4.02 -41.77 -22.41
N ARG A 629 -4.63 -42.86 -21.88
CA ARG A 629 -4.01 -44.19 -21.82
C ARG A 629 -3.44 -44.69 -23.16
N PRO A 630 -4.12 -44.53 -24.32
CA PRO A 630 -3.56 -44.95 -25.62
C PRO A 630 -2.31 -44.17 -26.04
N LEU A 631 -2.06 -43.01 -25.43
CA LEU A 631 -0.92 -42.14 -25.72
C LEU A 631 0.26 -42.37 -24.76
N LEU A 632 0.02 -43.04 -23.64
CA LEU A 632 1.05 -43.32 -22.64
C LEU A 632 2.02 -44.41 -23.12
N PRO A 633 3.32 -44.33 -22.71
CA PRO A 633 4.26 -45.44 -22.89
C PRO A 633 3.71 -46.73 -22.27
N GLU A 634 4.03 -47.89 -22.86
CA GLU A 634 3.51 -49.20 -22.43
C GLU A 634 3.67 -49.44 -20.91
N ALA A 635 4.84 -49.09 -20.36
CA ALA A 635 5.12 -49.20 -18.93
C ALA A 635 4.21 -48.35 -18.02
N ALA A 636 3.57 -47.30 -18.55
CA ALA A 636 2.68 -46.40 -17.84
C ALA A 636 1.19 -46.68 -18.09
N GLN A 637 0.84 -47.58 -19.01
CA GLN A 637 -0.57 -47.85 -19.37
C GLN A 637 -1.36 -48.57 -18.26
N THR A 638 -0.67 -49.29 -17.39
CA THR A 638 -1.24 -49.99 -16.21
C THR A 638 -1.43 -49.08 -15.00
N THR A 639 -1.15 -47.77 -15.12
CA THR A 639 -1.36 -46.81 -14.05
C THR A 639 -2.83 -46.74 -13.62
N SER A 640 -3.06 -46.41 -12.34
CA SER A 640 -4.39 -46.14 -11.78
C SER A 640 -4.72 -44.66 -11.80
N GLU A 641 -3.71 -43.79 -11.74
CA GLU A 641 -3.88 -42.35 -11.71
C GLU A 641 -3.02 -41.63 -12.77
N LEU A 642 -3.51 -40.47 -13.21
CA LEU A 642 -2.84 -39.59 -14.16
C LEU A 642 -2.89 -38.15 -13.65
N ARG A 643 -1.77 -37.46 -13.79
CA ARG A 643 -1.63 -36.03 -13.58
C ARG A 643 -1.13 -35.41 -14.87
N ALA A 644 -1.75 -34.30 -15.26
CA ALA A 644 -1.33 -33.51 -16.40
C ALA A 644 -1.03 -32.07 -15.96
N VAL A 645 0.16 -31.59 -16.32
CA VAL A 645 0.66 -30.27 -15.95
C VAL A 645 1.03 -29.51 -17.22
N LEU A 646 0.52 -28.29 -17.36
CA LEU A 646 0.98 -27.35 -18.37
C LEU A 646 2.10 -26.50 -17.75
N ALA A 647 3.30 -26.57 -18.31
CA ALA A 647 4.47 -25.86 -17.79
C ALA A 647 5.12 -24.99 -18.87
N MET A 648 5.57 -23.80 -18.52
CA MET A 648 6.42 -23.00 -19.39
C MET A 648 7.88 -23.46 -19.28
N ALA A 649 8.52 -23.64 -20.42
CA ALA A 649 9.94 -24.02 -20.54
C ALA A 649 10.82 -22.87 -21.03
N GLY A 650 10.23 -21.74 -21.39
CA GLY A 650 10.88 -20.48 -21.75
C GLY A 650 9.92 -19.31 -21.52
N PRO A 651 10.44 -18.07 -21.52
CA PRO A 651 9.59 -16.89 -21.36
C PRO A 651 8.61 -16.76 -22.53
N PHE A 652 7.47 -16.13 -22.27
CA PHE A 652 6.56 -15.74 -23.34
C PHE A 652 6.94 -14.35 -23.87
N GLU A 653 6.60 -14.13 -25.12
CA GLU A 653 6.87 -12.89 -25.84
C GLU A 653 5.54 -12.20 -26.16
N TRP A 654 5.55 -10.89 -26.12
CA TRP A 654 4.43 -10.06 -26.54
C TRP A 654 4.93 -9.11 -27.61
N GLN A 655 4.29 -9.14 -28.78
CA GLN A 655 4.60 -8.25 -29.89
C GLN A 655 3.37 -7.42 -30.26
N VAL A 656 3.59 -6.17 -30.66
CA VAL A 656 2.54 -5.32 -31.21
C VAL A 656 2.59 -5.42 -32.74
N MET A 657 1.63 -6.10 -33.32
CA MET A 657 1.55 -6.29 -34.77
C MET A 657 1.08 -5.02 -35.49
N VAL A 658 0.11 -4.33 -34.88
CA VAL A 658 -0.43 -3.05 -35.37
C VAL A 658 -0.57 -2.13 -34.16
N PRO A 659 0.28 -1.10 -34.00
CA PRO A 659 0.19 -0.16 -32.89
C PRO A 659 -0.98 0.79 -33.06
N SER A 660 -1.53 1.29 -31.95
CA SER A 660 -2.49 2.41 -31.98
C SER A 660 -1.78 3.73 -32.29
N GLN A 661 -2.36 4.54 -33.18
CA GLN A 661 -1.87 5.89 -33.45
C GLN A 661 -2.69 6.94 -32.69
N ALA A 662 -3.97 6.67 -32.46
CA ALA A 662 -4.90 7.53 -31.74
C ALA A 662 -5.82 6.73 -30.80
N VAL A 663 -6.51 7.45 -29.90
CA VAL A 663 -7.57 6.90 -29.07
C VAL A 663 -8.72 6.45 -29.98
N GLY A 664 -9.28 5.26 -29.73
CA GLY A 664 -10.27 4.62 -30.60
C GLY A 664 -9.68 3.54 -31.51
N ASP A 665 -8.38 3.63 -31.82
CA ASP A 665 -7.72 2.66 -32.70
C ASP A 665 -7.66 1.28 -32.05
N ARG A 666 -7.85 0.27 -32.90
CA ARG A 666 -7.60 -1.12 -32.53
C ARG A 666 -6.11 -1.38 -32.60
N THR A 667 -5.51 -1.71 -31.46
CA THR A 667 -4.17 -2.29 -31.39
C THR A 667 -4.26 -3.79 -31.58
N GLN A 668 -3.52 -4.35 -32.54
CA GLN A 668 -3.39 -5.80 -32.69
C GLN A 668 -2.08 -6.25 -32.07
N THR A 669 -2.13 -7.25 -31.21
CA THR A 669 -0.95 -7.82 -30.54
C THR A 669 -0.89 -9.33 -30.75
N GLN A 670 0.30 -9.89 -30.59
CA GLN A 670 0.51 -11.33 -30.61
C GLN A 670 1.24 -11.75 -29.33
N LEU A 671 0.59 -12.62 -28.56
CA LEU A 671 1.20 -13.37 -27.47
C LEU A 671 1.80 -14.64 -28.04
N SER A 672 3.10 -14.84 -27.86
CA SER A 672 3.85 -16.01 -28.31
C SER A 672 4.43 -16.76 -27.12
N ILE A 673 4.07 -18.03 -26.98
CA ILE A 673 4.64 -18.96 -26.00
C ILE A 673 5.46 -19.98 -26.81
N PRO A 674 6.73 -19.71 -27.10
CA PRO A 674 7.53 -20.55 -28.01
C PRO A 674 7.92 -21.89 -27.39
N HIS A 675 8.00 -21.96 -26.06
CA HIS A 675 8.49 -23.10 -25.32
C HIS A 675 7.61 -23.37 -24.11
N ALA A 676 6.59 -24.20 -24.28
CA ALA A 676 5.82 -24.76 -23.18
C ALA A 676 5.73 -26.29 -23.32
N ARG A 677 5.19 -26.95 -22.29
CA ARG A 677 5.14 -28.41 -22.19
C ARG A 677 3.82 -28.84 -21.59
N LEU A 678 3.24 -29.90 -22.15
CA LEU A 678 2.23 -30.71 -21.48
C LEU A 678 2.96 -31.93 -20.91
N GLU A 679 3.09 -31.99 -19.60
CA GLU A 679 3.80 -33.03 -18.87
C GLU A 679 2.81 -33.98 -18.19
N LEU A 680 3.00 -35.28 -18.39
CA LEU A 680 2.18 -36.33 -17.79
C LEU A 680 2.96 -37.10 -16.73
N PHE A 681 2.32 -37.29 -15.59
CA PHE A 681 2.84 -38.09 -14.49
C PHE A 681 1.83 -39.17 -14.13
N THR A 682 2.32 -40.33 -13.73
CA THR A 682 1.52 -41.50 -13.39
C THR A 682 1.93 -42.06 -12.04
N ARG A 683 1.01 -42.74 -11.37
CA ARG A 683 1.30 -43.53 -10.17
C ARG A 683 0.35 -44.71 -10.07
N SER A 684 0.85 -45.83 -9.58
CA SER A 684 0.08 -47.08 -9.48
C SER A 684 -0.88 -47.10 -8.29
N ALA A 685 -0.63 -46.27 -7.26
CA ALA A 685 -1.50 -46.12 -6.09
C ALA A 685 -1.28 -44.74 -5.44
N ALA A 686 -2.23 -44.32 -4.60
CA ALA A 686 -2.25 -42.99 -3.99
C ALA A 686 -1.10 -42.73 -2.99
N ASP A 687 -0.51 -43.79 -2.43
CA ASP A 687 0.62 -43.79 -1.50
C ASP A 687 1.98 -43.87 -2.21
N GLN A 688 2.00 -44.04 -3.53
CA GLN A 688 3.22 -44.06 -4.34
C GLN A 688 3.52 -42.65 -4.87
N PRO A 689 4.82 -42.31 -5.02
CA PRO A 689 5.22 -41.03 -5.61
C PRO A 689 4.82 -40.97 -7.09
N TRP A 690 4.60 -39.74 -7.58
CA TRP A 690 4.36 -39.50 -8.99
C TRP A 690 5.62 -39.79 -9.80
N ALA A 691 5.49 -40.63 -10.82
CA ALA A 691 6.54 -40.90 -11.79
C ALA A 691 6.27 -40.10 -13.07
N PHE A 692 7.30 -39.45 -13.61
CA PHE A 692 7.21 -38.84 -14.93
C PHE A 692 6.96 -39.91 -16.00
N ALA A 693 5.89 -39.76 -16.78
CA ALA A 693 5.53 -40.70 -17.83
C ALA A 693 5.98 -40.21 -19.20
N MET A 694 5.61 -38.98 -19.58
CA MET A 694 5.97 -38.40 -20.87
C MET A 694 5.71 -36.89 -20.93
N LYS A 695 6.20 -36.25 -21.99
CA LYS A 695 5.88 -34.85 -22.30
C LYS A 695 5.71 -34.59 -23.78
N TRP A 696 4.91 -33.57 -24.10
CA TRP A 696 4.89 -32.93 -25.41
C TRP A 696 5.37 -31.48 -25.27
N ASN A 697 6.21 -31.06 -26.21
CA ASN A 697 6.54 -29.64 -26.35
C ASN A 697 5.41 -28.96 -27.12
N LEU A 698 5.05 -27.75 -26.69
CA LEU A 698 4.04 -26.95 -27.34
C LEU A 698 4.57 -25.55 -27.65
N SER A 699 4.09 -24.99 -28.76
CA SER A 699 4.18 -23.56 -29.03
C SER A 699 2.79 -22.99 -29.27
N VAL A 700 2.49 -21.84 -28.70
CA VAL A 700 1.21 -21.13 -28.89
C VAL A 700 1.49 -19.73 -29.42
N GLN A 701 0.78 -19.34 -30.47
CA GLN A 701 0.66 -17.94 -30.88
C GLN A 701 -0.82 -17.54 -30.82
N GLN A 702 -1.10 -16.49 -30.09
CA GLN A 702 -2.45 -15.98 -29.84
C GLN A 702 -2.49 -14.50 -30.20
N GLN A 703 -3.36 -14.14 -31.15
CA GLN A 703 -3.63 -12.73 -31.44
C GLN A 703 -4.64 -12.16 -30.43
N ILE A 704 -4.35 -10.97 -29.90
CA ILE A 704 -5.22 -10.26 -28.97
C ILE A 704 -5.40 -8.81 -29.48
N ASP A 705 -6.64 -8.42 -29.67
CA ASP A 705 -7.03 -7.07 -30.06
C ASP A 705 -7.38 -6.25 -28.81
N PHE A 706 -6.75 -5.08 -28.69
CA PHE A 706 -7.06 -4.08 -27.67
C PHE A 706 -7.68 -2.86 -28.34
N GLN A 707 -8.78 -2.37 -27.78
CA GLN A 707 -9.41 -1.15 -28.23
C GLN A 707 -9.86 -0.31 -27.04
N MET A 708 -9.57 0.98 -27.09
CA MET A 708 -10.04 1.97 -26.13
C MET A 708 -10.96 2.96 -26.87
N GLU A 709 -12.24 2.95 -26.54
CA GLU A 709 -13.22 3.87 -27.12
C GLU A 709 -13.38 5.08 -26.20
N ALA A 710 -13.07 6.28 -26.71
CA ALA A 710 -13.39 7.52 -26.03
C ALA A 710 -14.90 7.77 -26.07
N VAL A 711 -15.52 7.99 -24.91
CA VAL A 711 -16.93 8.37 -24.82
C VAL A 711 -16.99 9.86 -24.47
N PRO A 712 -17.64 10.70 -25.30
CA PRO A 712 -17.80 12.12 -24.99
C PRO A 712 -18.46 12.30 -23.62
N ASP A 713 -17.85 13.13 -22.78
CA ASP A 713 -18.34 13.49 -21.44
C ASP A 713 -18.53 12.31 -20.46
N ALA A 714 -18.02 11.12 -20.76
CA ALA A 714 -18.13 9.93 -19.91
C ALA A 714 -16.81 9.15 -19.86
N GLU A 715 -16.77 8.13 -19.00
CA GLU A 715 -15.63 7.22 -18.88
C GLU A 715 -15.41 6.44 -20.19
N PRO A 716 -14.15 6.23 -20.60
CA PRO A 716 -13.86 5.46 -21.81
C PRO A 716 -14.22 3.99 -21.62
N ARG A 717 -14.41 3.30 -22.74
CA ARG A 717 -14.73 1.88 -22.77
C ARG A 717 -13.59 1.07 -23.36
N GLN A 718 -13.20 0.02 -22.66
CA GLN A 718 -12.16 -0.91 -23.08
C GLN A 718 -12.76 -2.18 -23.67
N SER A 719 -12.19 -2.63 -24.78
CA SER A 719 -12.41 -3.96 -25.33
C SER A 719 -11.08 -4.72 -25.44
N VAL A 720 -11.08 -5.98 -25.02
CA VAL A 720 -9.97 -6.94 -25.17
C VAL A 720 -10.55 -8.19 -25.81
N ILE A 721 -10.14 -8.50 -27.03
CA ILE A 721 -10.68 -9.62 -27.82
C ILE A 721 -9.58 -10.59 -28.14
N TRP A 722 -9.73 -11.83 -27.67
CA TRP A 722 -8.84 -12.91 -28.03
C TRP A 722 -9.33 -13.52 -29.35
N SER A 723 -8.45 -13.58 -30.34
CA SER A 723 -8.74 -14.22 -31.63
C SER A 723 -9.12 -15.69 -31.42
N ASP A 724 -10.11 -16.17 -32.18
CA ASP A 724 -10.52 -17.58 -32.24
C ASP A 724 -9.64 -18.41 -33.19
N GLN A 725 -8.56 -17.81 -33.72
CA GLN A 725 -7.57 -18.49 -34.58
C GLN A 725 -6.17 -18.53 -33.95
N PRO A 726 -5.97 -19.16 -32.77
CA PRO A 726 -4.64 -19.39 -32.25
C PRO A 726 -3.88 -20.39 -33.14
N VAL A 727 -2.57 -20.21 -33.25
CA VAL A 727 -1.66 -21.21 -33.83
C VAL A 727 -1.05 -22.00 -32.68
N ILE A 728 -1.49 -23.24 -32.51
CA ILE A 728 -0.92 -24.19 -31.55
C ILE A 728 -0.22 -25.29 -32.33
N HIS A 729 1.01 -25.61 -31.95
CA HIS A 729 1.75 -26.76 -32.47
C HIS A 729 2.14 -27.67 -31.32
N LEU A 730 1.94 -28.97 -31.49
CA LEU A 730 2.35 -29.98 -30.54
C LEU A 730 3.45 -30.88 -31.16
N GLN A 731 4.58 -30.98 -30.47
CA GLN A 731 5.70 -31.84 -30.88
C GLN A 731 5.98 -32.88 -29.79
N GLY A 732 5.78 -34.15 -30.12
CA GLY A 732 6.05 -35.28 -29.23
C GLY A 732 7.53 -35.67 -29.16
N THR A 733 7.92 -36.28 -28.05
CA THR A 733 9.26 -36.86 -27.86
C THR A 733 9.31 -38.38 -28.09
N ALA A 734 8.16 -39.03 -28.31
CA ALA A 734 8.03 -40.48 -28.50
C ALA A 734 7.32 -40.81 -29.84
N THR A 735 7.51 -42.03 -30.34
CA THR A 735 6.85 -42.63 -31.51
C THR A 735 5.36 -42.88 -31.25
N VAL A 736 4.58 -41.82 -31.08
CA VAL A 736 3.11 -41.86 -31.13
C VAL A 736 2.72 -41.65 -32.60
N ALA A 737 1.72 -42.40 -33.09
CA ALA A 737 1.20 -42.20 -34.44
C ALA A 737 0.68 -40.76 -34.63
N ASP A 738 0.80 -40.22 -35.84
CA ASP A 738 0.49 -38.81 -36.10
C ASP A 738 -0.99 -38.45 -35.87
N GLU A 739 -1.91 -39.39 -36.10
CA GLU A 739 -3.35 -39.11 -36.02
C GLU A 739 -3.85 -38.82 -34.60
N PRO A 740 -3.54 -39.64 -33.57
CA PRO A 740 -3.84 -39.29 -32.18
C PRO A 740 -3.20 -37.97 -31.71
N LEU A 741 -2.02 -37.63 -32.21
CA LEU A 741 -1.34 -36.37 -31.89
C LEU A 741 -2.07 -35.17 -32.51
N ARG A 742 -2.51 -35.27 -33.77
CA ARG A 742 -3.34 -34.25 -34.43
C ARG A 742 -4.66 -34.03 -33.71
N GLN A 743 -5.29 -35.10 -33.24
CA GLN A 743 -6.52 -34.99 -32.47
C GLN A 743 -6.29 -34.25 -31.14
N LEU A 744 -5.20 -34.57 -30.42
CA LEU A 744 -4.84 -33.89 -29.17
C LEU A 744 -4.55 -32.40 -29.38
N GLU A 745 -3.86 -32.04 -30.47
CA GLU A 745 -3.63 -30.64 -30.84
C GLU A 745 -4.95 -29.90 -31.13
N SER A 746 -5.90 -30.55 -31.82
CA SER A 746 -7.23 -30.01 -32.09
C SER A 746 -8.02 -29.76 -30.79
N GLU A 747 -8.03 -30.73 -29.87
CA GLU A 747 -8.67 -30.60 -28.56
C GLU A 747 -8.06 -29.45 -27.75
N LEU A 748 -6.72 -29.33 -27.76
CA LEU A 748 -6.02 -28.24 -27.06
C LEU A 748 -6.36 -26.88 -27.65
N ARG A 749 -6.45 -26.79 -28.98
CA ARG A 749 -6.89 -25.58 -29.69
C ARG A 749 -8.31 -25.18 -29.30
N GLN A 750 -9.23 -26.14 -29.24
CA GLN A 750 -10.62 -25.88 -28.86
C GLN A 750 -10.77 -25.46 -27.39
N ALA A 751 -9.97 -26.04 -26.49
CA ALA A 751 -9.91 -25.64 -25.09
C ALA A 751 -9.34 -24.22 -24.96
N TRP A 752 -8.25 -23.92 -25.67
CA TRP A 752 -7.62 -22.60 -25.68
C TRP A 752 -8.55 -21.50 -26.24
N ILE A 753 -9.26 -21.77 -27.34
CA ILE A 753 -10.24 -20.83 -27.91
C ILE A 753 -11.35 -20.55 -26.91
N ALA A 754 -11.94 -21.58 -26.29
CA ALA A 754 -13.02 -21.41 -25.32
C ALA A 754 -12.56 -20.56 -24.12
N TRP A 755 -11.35 -20.82 -23.62
CA TRP A 755 -10.73 -20.02 -22.57
C TRP A 755 -10.45 -18.57 -23.00
N GLY A 756 -9.92 -18.35 -24.21
CA GLY A 756 -9.70 -17.00 -24.75
C GLY A 756 -11.02 -16.22 -24.90
N GLN A 757 -12.08 -16.90 -25.34
CA GLN A 757 -13.42 -16.30 -25.46
C GLN A 757 -14.02 -15.95 -24.10
N SER A 758 -13.85 -16.78 -23.06
CA SER A 758 -14.32 -16.46 -21.70
C SER A 758 -13.59 -15.25 -21.10
N ASN A 759 -12.36 -14.99 -21.56
CA ASN A 759 -11.55 -13.83 -21.17
C ASN A 759 -11.75 -12.61 -22.07
N SER A 760 -12.45 -12.75 -23.20
CA SER A 760 -12.78 -11.62 -24.07
C SER A 760 -13.82 -10.71 -23.38
N ARG A 761 -13.60 -9.40 -23.48
CA ARG A 761 -14.44 -8.37 -22.87
C ARG A 761 -14.69 -7.27 -23.91
N ARG A 762 -15.93 -6.83 -24.08
CA ARG A 762 -16.30 -5.72 -24.97
C ARG A 762 -16.90 -4.58 -24.17
N GLY A 763 -16.46 -3.36 -24.46
CA GLY A 763 -17.10 -2.14 -23.95
C GLY A 763 -17.08 -1.98 -22.43
N ARG A 764 -16.11 -2.57 -21.72
CA ARG A 764 -15.99 -2.45 -20.26
C ARG A 764 -15.66 -1.00 -19.92
N VAL A 765 -16.50 -0.36 -19.11
CA VAL A 765 -16.23 0.99 -18.61
C VAL A 765 -14.95 0.99 -17.77
N VAL A 766 -14.01 1.87 -18.10
CA VAL A 766 -12.80 2.10 -17.32
C VAL A 766 -13.08 3.24 -16.36
N GLN A 767 -13.25 2.91 -15.07
CA GLN A 767 -13.58 3.90 -14.05
C GLN A 767 -12.44 4.91 -13.86
N ASP A 768 -12.81 6.15 -13.54
CA ASP A 768 -11.85 7.18 -13.17
C ASP A 768 -11.09 6.78 -11.88
N PHE A 769 -9.79 7.06 -11.84
CA PHE A 769 -8.99 6.91 -10.63
C PHE A 769 -9.26 8.10 -9.70
N ILE A 770 -9.54 7.81 -8.42
CA ILE A 770 -9.86 8.84 -7.42
C ILE A 770 -8.64 9.08 -6.54
N ILE A 771 -8.20 10.34 -6.44
CA ILE A 771 -7.11 10.76 -5.54
C ILE A 771 -7.60 12.00 -4.77
N GLY A 772 -7.88 11.83 -3.47
CA GLY A 772 -8.58 12.85 -2.68
C GLY A 772 -9.92 13.20 -3.31
N ASP A 773 -10.18 14.49 -3.49
CA ASP A 773 -11.37 15.03 -4.17
C ASP A 773 -11.24 15.12 -5.71
N SER A 774 -10.13 14.66 -6.28
CA SER A 774 -9.85 14.76 -7.70
C SER A 774 -10.08 13.44 -8.44
N ARG A 775 -10.41 13.54 -9.74
CA ARG A 775 -10.62 12.39 -10.63
C ARG A 775 -9.60 12.41 -11.76
N LEU A 776 -9.03 11.24 -12.07
CA LEU A 776 -8.14 11.03 -13.22
C LEU A 776 -8.80 10.06 -14.18
N ARG A 777 -9.11 10.54 -15.38
CA ARG A 777 -9.66 9.74 -16.46
C ARG A 777 -8.55 9.22 -17.35
N LEU A 778 -8.68 7.96 -17.77
CA LEU A 778 -7.86 7.41 -18.83
C LEU A 778 -8.13 8.16 -20.14
N GLY A 779 -7.15 8.92 -20.60
CA GLY A 779 -7.23 9.61 -21.90
C GLY A 779 -6.81 8.70 -23.03
N ASN A 780 -5.70 7.98 -22.84
CA ASN A 780 -5.09 7.20 -23.89
C ASN A 780 -4.33 6.01 -23.32
N LEU A 781 -4.37 4.90 -24.05
CA LEU A 781 -3.59 3.69 -23.81
C LEU A 781 -2.94 3.29 -25.14
N GLN A 782 -1.63 3.53 -25.27
CA GLN A 782 -0.87 3.17 -26.46
C GLN A 782 0.02 1.98 -26.17
N LEU A 783 -0.19 0.92 -26.93
CA LEU A 783 0.62 -0.29 -26.91
C LEU A 783 1.57 -0.21 -28.12
N ASN A 784 2.87 -0.12 -27.87
CA ASN A 784 3.92 -0.19 -28.87
C ASN A 784 4.77 -1.45 -28.64
N ASP A 785 5.59 -1.84 -29.62
CA ASP A 785 6.47 -3.02 -29.50
C ASP A 785 7.38 -2.95 -28.27
N SER A 786 7.87 -1.77 -27.93
CA SER A 786 8.81 -1.57 -26.83
C SER A 786 8.19 -1.00 -25.56
N THR A 787 7.05 -0.32 -25.65
CA THR A 787 6.50 0.42 -24.50
C THR A 787 4.98 0.42 -24.44
N VAL A 788 4.46 0.38 -23.22
CA VAL A 788 3.05 0.58 -22.90
C VAL A 788 2.90 1.95 -22.28
N ARG A 789 2.12 2.83 -22.91
CA ARG A 789 1.92 4.20 -22.49
C ARG A 789 0.50 4.43 -22.01
N VAL A 790 0.37 5.11 -20.89
CA VAL A 790 -0.89 5.47 -20.25
C VAL A 790 -0.90 6.97 -19.98
N ASP A 791 -1.89 7.67 -20.53
CA ASP A 791 -2.12 9.09 -20.27
C ASP A 791 -3.37 9.26 -19.40
N LEU A 792 -3.22 9.95 -18.27
CA LEU A 792 -4.28 10.21 -17.29
C LEU A 792 -4.48 11.72 -17.15
N PHE A 793 -5.72 12.20 -17.26
CA PHE A 793 -6.03 13.64 -17.20
C PHE A 793 -7.22 13.91 -16.30
N SER A 794 -7.36 15.16 -15.83
CA SER A 794 -8.56 15.56 -15.10
C SER A 794 -9.73 15.81 -16.07
N PRO A 795 -10.87 15.10 -15.94
CA PRO A 795 -12.02 15.30 -16.81
C PRO A 795 -12.70 16.66 -16.57
N GLU A 796 -13.28 17.23 -17.63
CA GLU A 796 -14.00 18.51 -17.54
C GLU A 796 -15.27 18.38 -16.70
N ALA A 797 -15.51 19.36 -15.84
CA ALA A 797 -16.78 19.55 -15.16
C ALA A 797 -17.69 20.50 -15.96
N ARG A 798 -19.00 20.36 -15.82
CA ARG A 798 -20.02 21.12 -16.54
C ARG A 798 -21.09 21.66 -15.60
N ILE A 799 -21.46 22.91 -15.81
CA ILE A 799 -22.72 23.48 -15.32
C ILE A 799 -23.57 23.83 -16.54
N GLN A 800 -24.79 23.32 -16.59
CA GLN A 800 -25.75 23.53 -17.67
C GLN A 800 -27.03 24.17 -17.13
N ALA A 801 -27.63 25.08 -17.91
CA ALA A 801 -28.90 25.71 -17.57
C ALA A 801 -30.02 25.20 -18.48
N GLU A 802 -31.19 24.93 -17.90
CA GLU A 802 -32.41 24.60 -18.63
C GLU A 802 -33.56 25.50 -18.19
N GLY A 803 -34.52 25.77 -19.08
CA GLY A 803 -35.72 26.57 -18.80
C GLY A 803 -35.50 28.09 -18.73
N GLY A 804 -34.38 28.57 -18.19
CA GLY A 804 -34.11 30.00 -17.97
C GLY A 804 -32.61 30.33 -17.91
N THR A 805 -32.28 31.63 -17.80
CA THR A 805 -30.88 32.06 -17.65
C THR A 805 -30.40 31.83 -16.22
N LEU A 806 -29.39 30.97 -16.06
CA LEU A 806 -28.75 30.70 -14.77
C LEU A 806 -27.73 31.79 -14.45
N ARG A 807 -27.78 32.31 -13.23
CA ARG A 807 -26.77 33.22 -12.67
C ARG A 807 -26.14 32.57 -11.46
N TYR A 808 -24.82 32.48 -11.39
CA TYR A 808 -24.12 31.76 -10.32
C TYR A 808 -22.71 32.31 -10.06
N HIS A 809 -22.14 31.98 -8.89
CA HIS A 809 -20.77 32.30 -8.49
C HIS A 809 -19.96 31.02 -8.27
N LEU A 810 -18.64 31.11 -8.51
CA LEU A 810 -17.65 30.11 -8.12
C LEU A 810 -16.76 30.67 -7.01
N ARG A 811 -16.18 29.82 -6.17
CA ARG A 811 -15.21 30.20 -5.14
C ARG A 811 -13.99 29.31 -5.20
N GLU A 812 -12.86 29.86 -5.63
CA GLU A 812 -11.59 29.12 -5.65
C GLU A 812 -10.90 29.21 -4.27
N GLY A 813 -10.57 28.06 -3.68
CA GLY A 813 -9.90 27.98 -2.38
C GLY A 813 -10.69 28.66 -1.24
N HIS A 814 -9.98 29.40 -0.39
CA HIS A 814 -10.56 30.15 0.73
C HIS A 814 -10.94 31.61 0.38
N ALA A 815 -10.94 31.98 -0.90
CA ALA A 815 -11.25 33.34 -1.34
C ALA A 815 -12.73 33.72 -1.15
N THR A 816 -13.06 35.00 -1.29
CA THR A 816 -14.46 35.45 -1.43
C THR A 816 -15.10 34.89 -2.70
N TRP A 817 -16.44 34.84 -2.76
CA TRP A 817 -17.16 34.47 -3.98
C TRP A 817 -16.67 35.30 -5.18
N GLY A 818 -16.39 34.62 -6.29
CA GLY A 818 -15.92 35.24 -7.52
C GLY A 818 -17.02 36.01 -8.26
N VAL A 819 -16.68 36.51 -9.44
CA VAL A 819 -17.59 37.29 -10.29
C VAL A 819 -18.85 36.48 -10.65
N GLU A 820 -20.00 37.16 -10.70
CA GLU A 820 -21.27 36.59 -11.18
C GLU A 820 -21.12 36.14 -12.64
N ARG A 821 -21.53 34.90 -12.92
CA ARG A 821 -21.50 34.30 -14.26
C ARG A 821 -22.93 34.03 -14.73
N HIS A 822 -23.20 34.30 -16.01
CA HIS A 822 -24.51 34.12 -16.63
C HIS A 822 -24.46 33.01 -17.67
N LEU A 823 -25.45 32.13 -17.69
CA LEU A 823 -25.54 31.01 -18.62
C LEU A 823 -26.95 30.94 -19.20
N ALA A 824 -27.09 31.06 -20.52
CA ALA A 824 -28.38 31.06 -21.19
C ALA A 824 -29.02 29.65 -21.20
N PRO A 825 -30.35 29.54 -21.38
CA PRO A 825 -31.02 28.24 -21.43
C PRO A 825 -30.47 27.38 -22.58
N GLY A 826 -30.13 26.13 -22.29
CA GLY A 826 -29.53 25.19 -23.24
C GLY A 826 -28.00 25.28 -23.35
N ASP A 827 -27.39 26.35 -22.82
CA ASP A 827 -25.94 26.52 -22.83
C ASP A 827 -25.28 25.80 -21.64
N SER A 828 -23.98 25.54 -21.78
CA SER A 828 -23.16 25.00 -20.70
C SER A 828 -21.83 25.73 -20.55
N HIS A 829 -21.41 25.92 -19.30
CA HIS A 829 -20.04 26.30 -18.97
C HIS A 829 -19.22 25.06 -18.61
N ARG A 830 -18.04 24.93 -19.21
CA ARG A 830 -17.10 23.83 -18.99
C ARG A 830 -15.89 24.32 -18.18
N TYR A 831 -15.41 23.46 -17.29
CA TYR A 831 -14.29 23.75 -16.41
C TYR A 831 -13.29 22.60 -16.38
N ARG A 832 -12.03 22.92 -16.63
CA ARG A 832 -10.93 21.99 -16.31
C ARG A 832 -10.57 22.17 -14.84
N LEU A 833 -11.23 21.38 -14.00
CA LEU A 833 -11.03 21.41 -12.55
C LEU A 833 -9.90 20.48 -12.15
N ILE A 834 -8.93 20.99 -11.40
CA ILE A 834 -7.91 20.16 -10.76
C ILE A 834 -8.48 19.57 -9.47
N ASN A 835 -9.26 20.38 -8.74
CA ASN A 835 -9.95 20.02 -7.50
C ASN A 835 -11.40 20.46 -7.54
N SER A 836 -12.17 19.99 -6.58
CA SER A 836 -13.55 20.39 -6.38
C SER A 836 -13.66 21.88 -6.03
N ILE A 837 -14.62 22.60 -6.61
CA ILE A 837 -14.82 24.04 -6.43
C ILE A 837 -16.22 24.32 -5.89
N PRO A 838 -16.36 25.02 -4.75
CA PRO A 838 -17.64 25.52 -4.28
C PRO A 838 -18.28 26.50 -5.26
N TRP A 839 -19.59 26.38 -5.45
CA TRP A 839 -20.37 27.24 -6.31
C TRP A 839 -21.78 27.46 -5.74
N ARG A 840 -22.44 28.56 -6.13
CA ARG A 840 -23.82 28.85 -5.69
C ARG A 840 -24.60 29.61 -6.73
N VAL A 841 -25.91 29.39 -6.78
CA VAL A 841 -26.83 30.13 -7.64
C VAL A 841 -27.11 31.51 -7.02
N VAL A 842 -27.19 32.55 -7.85
CA VAL A 842 -27.50 33.91 -7.38
C VAL A 842 -28.93 33.95 -6.86
N GLY A 843 -29.08 34.36 -5.61
CA GLY A 843 -30.38 34.39 -4.91
C GLY A 843 -30.70 33.12 -4.12
N GLU A 844 -29.83 32.10 -4.15
CA GLU A 844 -29.90 30.95 -3.24
C GLU A 844 -28.81 31.05 -2.16
N ASP A 845 -29.16 30.69 -0.92
CA ASP A 845 -28.20 30.58 0.18
C ASP A 845 -27.44 29.24 0.17
N SER A 846 -27.87 28.28 -0.66
CA SER A 846 -27.25 26.96 -0.74
C SER A 846 -25.91 27.00 -1.48
N THR A 847 -24.87 26.48 -0.85
CA THR A 847 -23.56 26.26 -1.49
C THR A 847 -23.47 24.81 -1.97
N ARG A 848 -23.13 24.64 -3.24
CA ARG A 848 -22.91 23.37 -3.90
C ARG A 848 -21.42 23.20 -4.18
N THR A 849 -20.99 21.98 -4.52
CA THR A 849 -19.61 21.68 -4.88
C THR A 849 -19.60 21.11 -6.29
N LEU A 850 -18.76 21.65 -7.17
CA LEU A 850 -18.56 21.14 -8.52
C LEU A 850 -17.26 20.33 -8.53
N ARG A 851 -17.37 19.03 -8.80
CA ARG A 851 -16.23 18.10 -8.81
C ARG A 851 -15.66 17.93 -10.23
N PRO A 852 -14.37 17.58 -10.38
CA PRO A 852 -13.84 17.19 -11.69
C PRO A 852 -14.68 16.09 -12.35
N GLY A 853 -14.98 16.24 -13.64
CA GLY A 853 -15.83 15.30 -14.40
C GLY A 853 -17.32 15.31 -14.05
N GLU A 854 -17.79 16.18 -13.14
CA GLU A 854 -19.20 16.27 -12.79
C GLU A 854 -19.97 17.12 -13.81
N SER A 855 -21.16 16.65 -14.22
CA SER A 855 -22.09 17.44 -15.04
C SER A 855 -23.33 17.74 -14.22
N VAL A 856 -23.59 19.03 -13.96
CA VAL A 856 -24.76 19.49 -13.22
C VAL A 856 -25.68 20.28 -14.14
N THR A 857 -26.94 19.86 -14.21
CA THR A 857 -28.00 20.59 -14.91
C THR A 857 -28.88 21.30 -13.90
N ILE A 858 -29.11 22.60 -14.10
CA ILE A 858 -30.00 23.42 -13.27
C ILE A 858 -31.20 23.84 -14.11
N GLU A 859 -32.38 23.37 -13.69
CA GLU A 859 -33.65 23.92 -14.16
C GLU A 859 -33.88 25.28 -13.51
N VAL A 860 -33.83 26.34 -14.31
CA VAL A 860 -34.19 27.69 -13.89
C VAL A 860 -35.67 27.88 -14.20
N GLY A 861 -36.50 27.86 -13.16
CA GLY A 861 -37.93 28.13 -13.29
C GLY A 861 -38.19 29.50 -13.89
N ASP A 862 -39.17 29.59 -14.81
CA ASP A 862 -39.61 30.83 -15.45
C ASP A 862 -40.29 31.75 -14.41
N ASN A 863 -39.48 32.38 -13.55
CA ASN A 863 -39.93 33.43 -12.63
C ASN A 863 -40.16 34.72 -13.43
N ARG A 864 -41.18 34.71 -14.29
CA ARG A 864 -41.86 35.96 -14.62
C ARG A 864 -42.42 36.49 -13.29
N PRO A 865 -42.15 37.75 -12.91
CA PRO A 865 -42.82 38.34 -11.77
C PRO A 865 -44.33 38.24 -12.04
N ARG A 866 -45.07 37.54 -11.17
CA ARG A 866 -46.54 37.62 -11.20
C ARG A 866 -46.90 39.10 -10.98
N PRO A 867 -47.76 39.68 -11.84
CA PRO A 867 -48.10 41.10 -11.79
C PRO A 867 -48.72 41.53 -10.46
#